data_AF-A0A9N8V699-F1
#
_entry.id   AF-A0A9N8V699-F1
#
_cell.length_a   1.000
_cell.length_b   1.000
_cell.length_c   1.000
_cell.angle_alpha   90.00
_cell.angle_beta   90.00
_cell.angle_gamma   90.00
#
_symmetry.space_group_name_H-M   'P 1'
#
loop_
_entity.id
_entity.type
_entity.pdbx_description
1 polymer ?
#
loop_
_entity_poly.entity_id
_entity_poly.type
_entity_poly.pdbx_seq_one_letter_code
_entity_poly.pdbx_strand_id
1 'polypeptide(L)'
;MPNFLFLLKQSHLPPFGRPLGSPKLRPPLFILRALSLVPASYCFISFIVAANQVTLHEAGNLTESKCTELDYWLGAMWWFIEVCNISYRRDVLNVSGQFMKFRLTECLLAGLWSYWLADGLMRRWIFHYEVSSAIIRLISLQAINWVITAFVVSHYGSDEPVMAWVVCSIVLAFSNAIQWLYTSPAKYQKIHNLEVIRQMTWKDILKYIVIPLAIVAFFTMMCLLEQQSRFRYAANFRSTNYKLNYNVTLSEFQSDSEVKVIMIVLSSWKENGYRKRKAFRDTSIKLIPSNSNRISVSYRFILGNSPSAKVHSTLGQKILAESDEYGDIIIVPSSDLDSDLSHKLYKAFEWANEYDFNYIIKTDDDVFVRMDIISRELEELGSDKRYYWRGLGYWNIPPSHDVDNKNSAFDYKLPLLPPFTAGVLYILSRDIISLIVTDAPRLFTKSEDQNLGVWLFPYNIKPIHDKRIQKADVCEDDMIAKHFGDSYEKDRSMQEMYENVVNKRRLCEGFRQRFCAFCYPCWGREDHWKDLNFDCDGVKGITLLHQPKFALIDSKTPVNVFDSPLNITMGGKDDEWIIPGLLSRHSSVYSNTDQWYLLHWVFWMTDSSTFQERHYKAIELVWVHTPNAIVFVLTNTLPDDFFTEYKNQGYQIYVIKFNKDIILDRQWFLGQNSKNWIQNWIKTEFIGSDISKLSSDFEWTLDAEGTYLAPGIMRFRKGRSMFREIAELAFSLTYITSCFNCAGPRAITMYIKQHRDILEKHGLTILPGRILYPRNYLSINELFIFDQIASRKLEQIVKSSWTIHLFGKMTNTKSIGKGSVIDLVTKKFTLDLPHASAPLVSDGKPILQDHKSTYPFVLEGPKKYQFISTTADEVDSYAGSLDGKFQGLDVIFVRGGPVNASKSAIVAKSAQGKLSFNANGGYWSETSITINNPTKKDVNSLLNTLVYRPSGESQNTGGKDTINLEVTFGEHYANLTIEVVIST
;
A
#
# COMPACT_ATOMS: atom_id res chain seq x y z
N MET A 1 6.27 -30.37 20.66
CA MET A 1 7.36 -30.94 21.48
C MET A 1 6.92 -31.64 22.80
N PRO A 2 5.70 -32.20 22.97
CA PRO A 2 5.42 -33.17 24.05
C PRO A 2 5.62 -34.65 23.65
N ASN A 3 5.63 -34.96 22.35
CA ASN A 3 5.55 -36.36 21.87
C ASN A 3 6.87 -37.13 21.86
N PHE A 4 8.02 -36.47 22.07
CA PHE A 4 9.33 -37.15 22.14
C PHE A 4 9.58 -37.79 23.52
N LEU A 5 9.03 -37.20 24.58
CA LEU A 5 9.07 -37.77 25.94
C LEU A 5 8.11 -38.97 26.12
N PHE A 6 7.12 -39.12 25.24
CA PHE A 6 6.20 -40.26 25.26
C PHE A 6 6.84 -41.53 24.69
N LEU A 7 7.72 -41.40 23.69
CA LEU A 7 8.46 -42.53 23.09
C LEU A 7 9.54 -43.10 24.03
N LEU A 8 10.16 -42.26 24.88
CA LEU A 8 11.07 -42.73 25.94
C LEU A 8 10.36 -43.45 27.10
N LYS A 9 9.04 -43.27 27.23
CA LYS A 9 8.22 -43.91 28.29
C LYS A 9 7.67 -45.28 27.89
N GLN A 10 7.67 -45.63 26.60
CA GLN A 10 7.17 -46.91 26.07
C GLN A 10 8.27 -47.89 25.64
N SER A 11 9.54 -47.50 25.66
CA SER A 11 10.63 -48.47 25.65
C SER A 11 10.68 -49.17 27.00
N HIS A 12 10.47 -50.49 27.04
CA HIS A 12 10.79 -51.35 28.18
C HIS A 12 12.31 -51.37 28.45
N LEU A 13 12.85 -50.21 28.85
CA LEU A 13 14.16 -50.07 29.47
C LEU A 13 13.99 -50.45 30.94
N PRO A 14 14.79 -51.39 31.48
CA PRO A 14 14.67 -51.78 32.88
C PRO A 14 14.92 -50.55 33.78
N PRO A 15 14.15 -50.39 34.87
CA PRO A 15 14.22 -49.23 35.74
C PRO A 15 15.61 -49.09 36.38
N PHE A 16 16.07 -47.84 36.54
CA PHE A 16 17.18 -47.49 37.40
C PHE A 16 16.85 -47.91 38.85
N GLY A 17 17.21 -49.14 39.24
CA GLY A 17 16.84 -49.68 40.53
C GLY A 17 17.54 -50.97 40.94
N ARG A 18 18.50 -50.82 41.86
CA ARG A 18 19.14 -51.80 42.76
C ARG A 18 20.28 -52.70 42.24
N PRO A 19 21.27 -52.99 43.11
CA PRO A 19 22.67 -53.19 42.73
C PRO A 19 23.09 -54.66 42.74
N LEU A 20 23.76 -55.10 41.68
CA LEU A 20 24.57 -56.33 41.72
C LEU A 20 25.79 -56.12 42.64
N GLY A 21 26.00 -57.06 43.56
CA GLY A 21 26.85 -56.93 44.74
C GLY A 21 28.36 -56.84 44.47
N SER A 22 28.97 -55.74 44.92
CA SER A 22 30.16 -55.68 45.78
C SER A 22 30.57 -54.21 46.00
N PRO A 23 31.01 -53.78 47.20
CA PRO A 23 31.32 -52.37 47.48
C PRO A 23 32.64 -51.86 46.87
N LYS A 24 33.50 -52.75 46.36
CA LYS A 24 34.88 -52.41 45.93
C LYS A 24 35.01 -51.89 44.48
N LEU A 25 33.93 -51.93 43.67
CA LEU A 25 33.94 -51.49 42.26
C LEU A 25 33.11 -50.22 41.97
N ARG A 26 32.49 -49.60 42.99
CA ARG A 26 31.58 -48.44 42.79
C ARG A 26 32.27 -47.12 42.42
N PRO A 27 33.36 -46.67 43.10
CA PRO A 27 34.04 -45.44 42.72
C PRO A 27 34.66 -45.45 41.31
N PRO A 28 35.39 -46.50 40.88
CA PRO A 28 36.03 -46.49 39.57
C PRO A 28 35.01 -46.57 38.43
N LEU A 29 33.91 -47.31 38.57
CA LEU A 29 32.88 -47.39 37.52
C LEU A 29 32.14 -46.06 37.31
N PHE A 30 31.88 -45.31 38.38
CA PHE A 30 31.25 -43.99 38.29
C PHE A 30 32.19 -42.95 37.66
N ILE A 31 33.47 -42.95 38.06
CA ILE A 31 34.53 -42.11 37.47
C ILE A 31 34.74 -42.45 35.99
N LEU A 32 34.71 -43.73 35.61
CA LEU A 32 34.86 -44.17 34.21
C LEU A 32 33.65 -43.81 33.34
N ARG A 33 32.44 -43.85 33.90
CA ARG A 33 31.23 -43.34 33.22
C ARG A 33 31.23 -41.82 33.07
N ALA A 34 31.79 -41.09 34.04
CA ALA A 34 32.02 -39.65 33.90
C ALA A 34 33.10 -39.35 32.84
N LEU A 35 34.17 -40.15 32.78
CA LEU A 35 35.23 -40.02 31.78
C LEU A 35 34.76 -40.34 30.35
N SER A 36 33.73 -41.17 30.16
CA SER A 36 33.11 -41.41 28.83
C SER A 36 32.12 -40.32 28.41
N LEU A 37 31.67 -39.45 29.32
CA LEU A 37 30.89 -38.26 28.99
C LEU A 37 31.77 -37.12 28.46
N VAL A 38 33.00 -36.97 28.97
CA VAL A 38 33.95 -35.92 28.54
C VAL A 38 34.16 -35.89 27.00
N PRO A 39 34.34 -37.02 26.32
CA PRO A 39 34.38 -37.11 24.86
C PRO A 39 33.12 -36.68 24.11
N ALA A 40 31.95 -37.07 24.62
CA ALA A 40 30.67 -36.71 24.01
C ALA A 40 30.46 -35.21 24.08
N SER A 41 30.84 -34.59 25.21
CA SER A 41 30.87 -33.14 25.40
C SER A 41 31.86 -32.46 24.44
N TYR A 42 33.07 -32.99 24.28
CA TYR A 42 34.08 -32.39 23.40
C TYR A 42 33.71 -32.50 21.92
N CYS A 43 33.23 -33.67 21.45
CA CYS A 43 32.71 -33.80 20.09
C CYS A 43 31.54 -32.84 19.86
N PHE A 44 30.59 -32.77 20.80
CA PHE A 44 29.47 -31.84 20.74
C PHE A 44 29.93 -30.38 20.66
N ILE A 45 30.91 -29.97 21.47
CA ILE A 45 31.48 -28.62 21.46
C ILE A 45 32.23 -28.34 20.14
N SER A 46 33.07 -29.26 19.66
CA SER A 46 33.81 -29.09 18.41
C SER A 46 32.88 -28.99 17.19
N PHE A 47 31.78 -29.75 17.17
CA PHE A 47 30.74 -29.62 16.13
C PHE A 47 29.95 -28.31 16.23
N ILE A 48 29.67 -27.81 17.43
CA ILE A 48 29.07 -26.48 17.63
C ILE A 48 30.01 -25.36 17.18
N VAL A 49 31.30 -25.45 17.51
CA VAL A 49 32.31 -24.47 17.10
C VAL A 49 32.44 -24.42 15.58
N ALA A 50 32.51 -25.59 14.92
CA ALA A 50 32.47 -25.66 13.46
C ALA A 50 31.17 -25.09 12.87
N ALA A 51 30.02 -25.33 13.50
CA ALA A 51 28.73 -24.80 13.07
C ALA A 51 28.61 -23.26 13.22
N ASN A 52 29.29 -22.68 14.20
CA ASN A 52 29.29 -21.22 14.47
C ASN A 52 30.33 -20.45 13.64
N GLN A 53 31.42 -21.08 13.20
CA GLN A 53 32.40 -20.44 12.31
C GLN A 53 31.82 -20.13 10.92
N VAL A 54 30.87 -20.93 10.44
CA VAL A 54 30.16 -20.68 9.17
C VAL A 54 29.34 -19.38 9.21
N THR A 55 28.69 -19.07 10.34
CA THR A 55 27.88 -17.83 10.49
C THR A 55 28.71 -16.55 10.55
N LEU A 56 29.99 -16.63 10.96
CA LEU A 56 30.88 -15.47 11.06
C LEU A 56 31.52 -15.11 9.72
N HIS A 57 31.77 -16.10 8.86
CA HIS A 57 32.40 -15.87 7.56
C HIS A 57 31.42 -15.31 6.50
N GLU A 58 30.11 -15.45 6.72
CA GLU A 58 29.04 -14.91 5.87
C GLU A 58 28.57 -13.49 6.27
N ALA A 59 29.06 -12.96 7.40
CA ALA A 59 28.81 -11.58 7.84
C ALA A 59 29.94 -10.64 7.36
N GLY A 60 30.11 -10.53 6.04
CA GLY A 60 31.05 -9.60 5.44
C GLY A 60 30.60 -8.14 5.56
N ASN A 61 31.39 -7.34 6.28
CA ASN A 61 31.42 -5.88 6.40
C ASN A 61 30.34 -5.19 7.25
N LEU A 62 30.59 -5.11 8.56
CA LEU A 62 30.45 -3.86 9.33
C LEU A 62 31.28 -3.93 10.63
N THR A 63 32.10 -2.89 10.81
CA THR A 63 32.85 -2.44 12.00
C THR A 63 34.05 -3.26 12.47
N GLU A 64 35.24 -2.66 12.33
CA GLU A 64 36.43 -2.94 13.13
C GLU A 64 36.11 -2.77 14.63
N SER A 65 36.30 -3.83 15.42
CA SER A 65 36.70 -3.69 16.81
C SER A 65 37.56 -4.88 17.22
N LYS A 66 38.82 -4.61 17.55
CA LYS A 66 39.73 -5.58 18.18
C LYS A 66 39.17 -5.96 19.54
N CYS A 67 38.74 -7.21 19.71
CA CYS A 67 38.60 -7.85 21.02
C CYS A 67 39.76 -8.82 21.22
N THR A 68 40.45 -8.71 22.36
CA THR A 68 41.57 -9.57 22.75
C THR A 68 41.06 -10.86 23.41
N GLU A 69 41.87 -11.93 23.36
CA GLU A 69 41.51 -13.28 23.84
C GLU A 69 41.01 -13.39 25.29
N LEU A 70 41.14 -12.35 26.12
CA LEU A 70 40.68 -12.35 27.50
C LEU A 70 39.14 -12.19 27.63
N ASP A 71 38.50 -11.48 26.69
CA ASP A 71 37.03 -11.29 26.68
C ASP A 71 36.29 -12.58 26.29
N TYR A 72 36.95 -13.46 25.53
CA TYR A 72 36.38 -14.76 25.09
C TYR A 72 36.24 -15.76 26.24
N TRP A 73 37.18 -15.75 27.20
CA TRP A 73 37.12 -16.63 28.37
C TRP A 73 36.18 -16.10 29.46
N LEU A 74 36.00 -14.78 29.58
CA LEU A 74 35.04 -14.17 30.49
C LEU A 74 33.59 -14.32 30.01
N GLY A 75 33.34 -14.27 28.70
CA GLY A 75 32.02 -14.53 28.11
C GLY A 75 31.52 -15.97 28.28
N ALA A 76 32.43 -16.95 28.33
CA ALA A 76 32.09 -18.36 28.55
C ALA A 76 31.59 -18.67 29.97
N MET A 77 31.92 -17.83 30.97
CA MET A 77 31.44 -17.99 32.36
C MET A 77 30.15 -17.22 32.65
N TRP A 78 29.74 -16.27 31.81
CA TRP A 78 28.56 -15.42 32.04
C TRP A 78 27.27 -15.87 31.33
N TRP A 79 27.35 -16.92 30.50
CA TRP A 79 26.22 -17.37 29.67
C TRP A 79 25.26 -18.36 30.35
N PHE A 80 25.27 -18.45 31.69
CA PHE A 80 24.32 -19.26 32.46
C PHE A 80 23.14 -18.46 33.04
N ILE A 81 23.10 -17.12 32.86
CA ILE A 81 22.07 -16.25 33.47
C ILE A 81 21.23 -15.46 32.43
N GLU A 82 21.60 -15.41 31.15
CA GLU A 82 20.93 -14.54 30.16
C GLU A 82 20.12 -15.25 29.05
N VAL A 83 19.79 -16.54 29.20
CA VAL A 83 18.92 -17.25 28.24
C VAL A 83 17.42 -16.97 28.44
N CYS A 84 17.04 -16.20 29.47
CA CYS A 84 15.64 -15.84 29.72
C CYS A 84 15.20 -14.44 29.25
N ASN A 85 16.02 -13.65 28.53
CA ASN A 85 15.62 -12.28 28.20
C ASN A 85 16.16 -11.74 26.86
N ILE A 86 15.70 -12.31 25.74
CA ILE A 86 15.72 -11.60 24.45
C ILE A 86 14.36 -11.76 23.77
N SER A 87 13.49 -10.79 24.04
CA SER A 87 12.27 -10.51 23.30
C SER A 87 12.45 -9.14 22.62
N TYR A 88 13.01 -9.10 21.40
CA TYR A 88 12.76 -8.02 20.44
C TYR A 88 13.27 -8.33 19.02
N ARG A 89 12.46 -7.96 18.01
CA ARG A 89 12.56 -8.16 16.54
C ARG A 89 12.16 -9.53 15.99
N ARG A 90 11.01 -9.57 15.33
CA ARG A 90 10.26 -10.79 14.98
C ARG A 90 10.37 -11.29 13.54
N ASP A 91 10.99 -10.56 12.61
CA ASP A 91 10.79 -10.89 11.18
C ASP A 91 11.98 -11.53 10.45
N VAL A 92 13.14 -11.72 11.10
CA VAL A 92 14.33 -12.34 10.47
C VAL A 92 14.82 -13.61 11.21
N LEU A 93 14.30 -13.91 12.40
CA LEU A 93 14.80 -15.01 13.26
C LEU A 93 14.02 -16.33 13.18
N ASN A 94 12.89 -16.40 12.49
CA ASN A 94 12.13 -17.66 12.40
C ASN A 94 12.90 -18.75 11.62
N VAL A 95 13.74 -18.35 10.66
CA VAL A 95 14.58 -19.27 9.87
C VAL A 95 15.83 -19.70 10.66
N SER A 96 16.47 -18.78 11.40
CA SER A 96 17.68 -19.08 12.19
C SER A 96 17.38 -19.96 13.41
N GLY A 97 16.21 -19.80 14.04
CA GLY A 97 15.76 -20.62 15.16
C GLY A 97 15.49 -22.09 14.79
N GLN A 98 14.98 -22.36 13.59
CA GLN A 98 14.85 -23.72 13.05
C GLN A 98 16.23 -24.29 12.68
N PHE A 99 17.08 -23.48 12.05
CA PHE A 99 18.44 -23.84 11.63
C PHE A 99 19.34 -24.25 12.81
N MET A 100 19.22 -23.59 13.96
CA MET A 100 19.94 -23.98 15.18
C MET A 100 19.38 -25.27 15.79
N LYS A 101 18.05 -25.46 15.80
CA LYS A 101 17.40 -26.66 16.37
C LYS A 101 17.78 -27.95 15.62
N PHE A 102 17.78 -27.95 14.29
CA PHE A 102 18.15 -29.15 13.51
C PHE A 102 19.63 -29.51 13.68
N ARG A 103 20.53 -28.51 13.64
CA ARG A 103 21.98 -28.73 13.86
C ARG A 103 22.27 -29.26 15.27
N LEU A 104 21.58 -28.73 16.29
CA LEU A 104 21.74 -29.23 17.66
C LEU A 104 21.31 -30.70 17.79
N THR A 105 20.27 -31.11 17.05
CA THR A 105 19.71 -32.47 17.12
C THR A 105 20.69 -33.52 16.59
N GLU A 106 21.38 -33.23 15.48
CA GLU A 106 22.38 -34.13 14.89
C GLU A 106 23.67 -34.18 15.73
N CYS A 107 24.11 -33.06 16.32
CA CYS A 107 25.22 -33.07 17.30
C CYS A 107 24.92 -33.94 18.51
N LEU A 108 23.69 -33.83 19.04
CA LEU A 108 23.24 -34.65 20.18
C LEU A 108 23.20 -36.13 19.81
N LEU A 109 22.80 -36.47 18.58
CA LEU A 109 22.73 -37.85 18.11
C LEU A 109 24.13 -38.48 17.94
N ALA A 110 25.06 -37.78 17.30
CA ALA A 110 26.45 -38.21 17.16
C ALA A 110 27.15 -38.35 18.53
N GLY A 111 26.91 -37.40 19.44
CA GLY A 111 27.41 -37.45 20.82
C GLY A 111 26.86 -38.66 21.59
N LEU A 112 25.55 -38.95 21.45
CA LEU A 112 24.91 -40.10 22.09
C LEU A 112 25.49 -41.43 21.60
N TRP A 113 25.77 -41.57 20.31
CA TRP A 113 26.33 -42.81 19.75
C TRP A 113 27.80 -43.03 20.08
N SER A 114 28.57 -41.95 20.14
CA SER A 114 29.95 -42.02 20.63
C SER A 114 29.97 -42.49 22.10
N TYR A 115 29.05 -41.96 22.92
CA TYR A 115 28.87 -42.40 24.29
C TYR A 115 28.44 -43.87 24.39
N TRP A 116 27.48 -44.33 23.58
CA TRP A 116 27.04 -45.73 23.60
C TRP A 116 28.14 -46.72 23.17
N LEU A 117 28.92 -46.38 22.14
CA LEU A 117 30.07 -47.17 21.70
C LEU A 117 31.09 -47.31 22.84
N ALA A 118 31.42 -46.18 23.49
CA ALA A 118 32.35 -46.12 24.61
C ALA A 118 31.84 -46.90 25.84
N ASP A 119 30.60 -46.71 26.27
CA ASP A 119 30.03 -47.42 27.44
C ASP A 119 29.94 -48.93 27.18
N GLY A 120 29.54 -49.34 25.98
CA GLY A 120 29.46 -50.76 25.63
C GLY A 120 30.83 -51.46 25.63
N LEU A 121 31.88 -50.82 25.09
CA LEU A 121 33.23 -51.39 25.07
C LEU A 121 33.86 -51.37 26.47
N MET A 122 33.63 -50.30 27.22
CA MET A 122 34.11 -50.11 28.58
C MET A 122 33.56 -51.18 29.53
N ARG A 123 32.26 -51.49 29.47
CA ARG A 123 31.65 -52.58 30.27
C ARG A 123 32.35 -53.92 30.04
N ARG A 124 32.80 -54.19 28.81
CA ARG A 124 33.53 -55.41 28.46
C ARG A 124 34.97 -55.38 28.95
N TRP A 125 35.67 -54.26 28.77
CA TRP A 125 37.07 -54.14 29.18
C TRP A 125 37.25 -54.24 30.69
N ILE A 126 36.35 -53.65 31.47
CA ILE A 126 36.34 -53.76 32.94
C ILE A 126 36.15 -55.21 33.39
N PHE A 127 35.49 -56.04 32.57
CA PHE A 127 35.29 -57.47 32.89
C PHE A 127 36.52 -58.33 32.57
N HIS A 128 37.32 -57.97 31.55
CA HIS A 128 38.43 -58.80 31.06
C HIS A 128 39.82 -58.29 31.43
N TYR A 129 39.93 -57.02 31.82
CA TYR A 129 41.18 -56.34 32.10
C TYR A 129 41.08 -55.56 33.41
N GLU A 130 42.23 -55.32 34.04
CA GLU A 130 42.31 -54.40 35.16
C GLU A 130 41.85 -53.00 34.76
N VAL A 131 41.32 -52.26 35.74
CA VAL A 131 40.76 -50.92 35.51
C VAL A 131 41.73 -50.03 34.75
N SER A 132 43.01 -50.01 35.13
CA SER A 132 44.10 -49.27 34.46
C SER A 132 44.20 -49.57 32.96
N SER A 133 44.16 -50.85 32.59
CA SER A 133 44.23 -51.31 31.21
C SER A 133 42.96 -50.97 30.41
N ALA A 134 41.79 -50.97 31.07
CA ALA A 134 40.54 -50.50 30.47
C ALA A 134 40.56 -48.98 30.23
N ILE A 135 41.17 -48.19 31.13
CA ILE A 135 41.35 -46.74 30.95
C ILE A 135 42.23 -46.46 29.73
N ILE A 136 43.38 -47.14 29.61
CA ILE A 136 44.30 -46.93 28.49
C ILE A 136 43.59 -47.21 27.16
N ARG A 137 42.82 -48.30 27.06
CA ARG A 137 42.05 -48.63 25.85
C ARG A 137 40.96 -47.62 25.54
N LEU A 138 40.30 -47.07 26.56
CA LEU A 138 39.32 -45.99 26.39
C LEU A 138 39.98 -44.71 25.86
N ILE A 139 41.14 -44.36 26.41
CA ILE A 139 41.93 -43.21 25.93
C ILE A 139 42.43 -43.45 24.49
N SER A 140 42.88 -44.65 24.15
CA SER A 140 43.30 -44.99 22.78
C SER A 140 42.14 -44.94 21.78
N LEU A 141 40.98 -45.47 22.14
CA LEU A 141 39.76 -45.36 21.33
C LEU A 141 39.39 -43.89 21.12
N GLN A 142 39.58 -43.06 22.16
CA GLN A 142 39.29 -41.64 22.09
C GLN A 142 40.24 -40.89 21.14
N ALA A 143 41.53 -41.20 21.20
CA ALA A 143 42.52 -40.63 20.30
C ALA A 143 42.21 -40.98 18.84
N ILE A 144 41.79 -42.22 18.57
CA ILE A 144 41.39 -42.67 17.23
C ILE A 144 40.14 -41.92 16.74
N ASN A 145 39.10 -41.84 17.57
CA ASN A 145 37.87 -41.12 17.22
C ASN A 145 38.13 -39.63 16.95
N TRP A 146 39.00 -38.99 17.73
CA TRP A 146 39.39 -37.60 17.51
C TRP A 146 40.12 -37.41 16.19
N VAL A 147 41.10 -38.25 15.87
CA VAL A 147 41.85 -38.15 14.61
C VAL A 147 40.94 -38.36 13.40
N ILE A 148 40.05 -39.36 13.46
CA ILE A 148 39.08 -39.61 12.37
C ILE A 148 38.12 -38.43 12.21
N THR A 149 37.58 -37.90 13.32
CA THR A 149 36.65 -36.76 13.27
C THR A 149 37.36 -35.52 12.73
N ALA A 150 38.57 -35.22 13.19
CA ALA A 150 39.36 -34.09 12.72
C ALA A 150 39.73 -34.23 11.23
N PHE A 151 40.06 -35.44 10.77
CA PHE A 151 40.34 -35.73 9.37
C PHE A 151 39.10 -35.56 8.48
N VAL A 152 37.95 -36.08 8.92
CA VAL A 152 36.69 -35.92 8.17
C VAL A 152 36.29 -34.45 8.09
N VAL A 153 36.39 -33.72 9.21
CA VAL A 153 36.07 -32.28 9.24
C VAL A 153 37.06 -31.46 8.40
N SER A 154 38.36 -31.80 8.39
CA SER A 154 39.34 -31.09 7.56
C SER A 154 39.22 -31.43 6.06
N HIS A 155 38.79 -32.64 5.71
CA HIS A 155 38.63 -33.07 4.32
C HIS A 155 37.45 -32.41 3.61
N TYR A 156 36.29 -32.29 4.28
CA TYR A 156 35.11 -31.62 3.72
C TYR A 156 35.13 -30.10 3.90
N GLY A 157 36.00 -29.56 4.77
CA GLY A 157 36.18 -28.13 5.00
C GLY A 157 34.99 -27.44 5.68
N SER A 158 35.11 -26.12 5.90
CA SER A 158 34.04 -25.29 6.48
C SER A 158 32.82 -25.14 5.56
N ASP A 159 33.00 -25.43 4.27
CA ASP A 159 32.04 -25.13 3.21
C ASP A 159 31.02 -26.26 3.01
N GLU A 160 31.34 -27.49 3.46
CA GLU A 160 30.46 -28.67 3.40
C GLU A 160 30.32 -29.39 4.76
N PRO A 161 29.91 -28.70 5.84
CA PRO A 161 29.88 -29.27 7.19
C PRO A 161 28.89 -30.44 7.29
N VAL A 162 27.80 -30.42 6.51
CA VAL A 162 26.78 -31.48 6.52
C VAL A 162 27.35 -32.83 6.10
N MET A 163 28.23 -32.86 5.10
CA MET A 163 28.85 -34.10 4.61
C MET A 163 29.78 -34.71 5.66
N ALA A 164 30.55 -33.88 6.36
CA ALA A 164 31.37 -34.34 7.48
C ALA A 164 30.54 -35.01 8.58
N TRP A 165 29.34 -34.48 8.87
CA TRP A 165 28.49 -34.99 9.94
C TRP A 165 27.80 -36.29 9.56
N VAL A 166 27.34 -36.40 8.32
CA VAL A 166 26.75 -37.63 7.77
C VAL A 166 27.79 -38.75 7.79
N VAL A 167 29.02 -38.48 7.35
CA VAL A 167 30.10 -39.47 7.34
C VAL A 167 30.46 -39.92 8.76
N CYS A 168 30.65 -39.00 9.70
CA CYS A 168 30.92 -39.35 11.10
C CYS A 168 29.78 -40.17 11.73
N SER A 169 28.53 -39.81 11.44
CA SER A 169 27.34 -40.51 11.94
C SER A 169 27.23 -41.93 11.37
N ILE A 170 27.50 -42.13 10.08
CA ILE A 170 27.52 -43.45 9.44
C ILE A 170 28.64 -44.32 10.01
N VAL A 171 29.84 -43.76 10.18
CA VAL A 171 30.99 -44.49 10.74
C VAL A 171 30.72 -44.93 12.19
N LEU A 172 30.12 -44.06 13.01
CA LEU A 172 29.75 -44.39 14.38
C LEU A 172 28.61 -45.43 14.45
N ALA A 173 27.60 -45.32 13.57
CA ALA A 173 26.52 -46.29 13.49
C ALA A 173 27.04 -47.68 13.07
N PHE A 174 27.93 -47.73 12.08
CA PHE A 174 28.57 -48.97 11.63
C PHE A 174 29.48 -49.58 12.71
N SER A 175 30.23 -48.75 13.43
CA SER A 175 31.07 -49.19 14.56
C SER A 175 30.25 -49.77 15.71
N ASN A 176 29.12 -49.14 16.06
CA ASN A 176 28.18 -49.66 17.05
C ASN A 176 27.54 -50.98 16.58
N ALA A 177 27.20 -51.10 15.30
CA ALA A 177 26.65 -52.33 14.72
C ALA A 177 27.68 -53.47 14.75
N ILE A 178 28.94 -53.22 14.39
CA ILE A 178 30.04 -54.19 14.48
C ILE A 178 30.25 -54.62 15.93
N GLN A 179 30.34 -53.65 16.85
CA GLN A 179 30.47 -53.94 18.27
C GLN A 179 29.36 -54.90 18.69
N TRP A 180 28.10 -54.60 18.41
CA TRP A 180 26.98 -55.47 18.78
C TRP A 180 27.00 -56.85 18.11
N LEU A 181 27.32 -56.92 16.81
CA LEU A 181 27.41 -58.18 16.07
C LEU A 181 28.49 -59.13 16.62
N TYR A 182 29.65 -58.60 17.02
CA TYR A 182 30.78 -59.39 17.52
C TYR A 182 30.84 -59.49 19.05
N THR A 183 29.96 -58.81 19.79
CA THR A 183 29.86 -58.90 21.26
C THR A 183 28.71 -59.77 21.76
N SER A 184 28.05 -60.52 20.87
CA SER A 184 27.02 -61.48 21.28
C SER A 184 27.60 -62.63 22.14
N PRO A 185 27.05 -62.94 23.33
CA PRO A 185 27.72 -63.77 24.33
C PRO A 185 27.46 -65.27 24.11
N ALA A 186 28.20 -65.90 23.20
CA ALA A 186 28.12 -67.35 23.01
C ALA A 186 28.93 -68.18 24.04
N LYS A 187 29.46 -67.57 25.13
CA LYS A 187 30.28 -68.29 26.13
C LYS A 187 30.02 -67.91 27.61
N TYR A 188 28.87 -67.29 27.90
CA TYR A 188 28.49 -66.84 29.26
C TYR A 188 27.34 -67.66 29.87
N GLN A 189 27.37 -68.98 29.71
CA GLN A 189 26.56 -69.89 30.53
C GLN A 189 27.45 -70.61 31.55
N LYS A 190 27.71 -69.95 32.68
CA LYS A 190 27.91 -70.63 33.96
C LYS A 190 27.66 -69.68 35.14
N ILE A 191 26.60 -70.00 35.88
CA ILE A 191 26.33 -69.71 37.30
C ILE A 191 25.80 -68.29 37.63
N HIS A 192 24.57 -67.98 37.20
CA HIS A 192 23.37 -67.88 38.05
C HIS A 192 22.13 -67.53 37.20
N ASN A 193 21.10 -68.37 37.25
CA ASN A 193 19.72 -68.10 36.76
C ASN A 193 19.09 -66.96 37.61
N LEU A 194 18.18 -66.08 37.19
CA LEU A 194 17.21 -66.05 36.09
C LEU A 194 16.72 -64.59 35.96
N GLU A 195 17.05 -63.89 34.87
CA GLU A 195 16.15 -62.91 34.24
C GLU A 195 16.52 -62.87 32.76
N VAL A 196 15.55 -63.21 31.92
CA VAL A 196 15.69 -63.42 30.48
C VAL A 196 16.10 -62.10 29.82
N ILE A 197 17.39 -61.95 29.49
CA ILE A 197 17.82 -60.90 28.55
C ILE A 197 17.32 -61.34 27.18
N ARG A 198 16.14 -60.82 26.80
CA ARG A 198 15.55 -60.96 25.48
C ARG A 198 16.60 -60.58 24.43
N GLN A 199 17.13 -61.57 23.70
CA GLN A 199 17.95 -61.35 22.52
C GLN A 199 17.08 -60.61 21.49
N MET A 200 17.41 -59.34 21.24
CA MET A 200 16.81 -58.60 20.12
C MET A 200 17.31 -59.25 18.83
N THR A 201 16.39 -59.73 17.99
CA THR A 201 16.77 -60.35 16.71
C THR A 201 17.25 -59.29 15.72
N TRP A 202 18.00 -59.68 14.68
CA TRP A 202 18.42 -58.76 13.60
C TRP A 202 17.24 -57.98 13.00
N LYS A 203 16.05 -58.61 12.96
CA LYS A 203 14.80 -57.98 12.51
C LYS A 203 14.32 -56.88 13.47
N ASP A 204 14.51 -57.05 14.77
CA ASP A 204 14.17 -56.03 15.78
C ASP A 204 15.14 -54.84 15.72
N ILE A 205 16.44 -55.08 15.51
CA ILE A 205 17.44 -54.01 15.36
C ILE A 205 17.16 -53.19 14.09
N LEU A 206 16.88 -53.88 12.99
CA LEU A 206 16.49 -53.24 11.73
C LEU A 206 15.22 -52.38 11.92
N LYS A 207 14.21 -52.93 12.59
CA LYS A 207 12.89 -52.30 12.75
C LYS A 207 12.87 -51.14 13.74
N TYR A 208 13.56 -51.23 14.86
CA TYR A 208 13.46 -50.25 15.95
C TYR A 208 14.61 -49.23 15.99
N ILE A 209 15.71 -49.49 15.28
CA ILE A 209 16.88 -48.61 15.28
C ILE A 209 17.22 -48.15 13.86
N VAL A 210 17.54 -49.08 12.95
CA VAL A 210 18.07 -48.72 11.63
C VAL A 210 17.02 -48.03 10.75
N ILE A 211 15.78 -48.53 10.69
CA ILE A 211 14.72 -47.96 9.87
C ILE A 211 14.29 -46.57 10.35
N PRO A 212 13.95 -46.36 11.64
CA PRO A 212 13.61 -45.02 12.13
C PRO A 212 14.76 -44.04 11.93
N LEU A 213 16.00 -44.51 12.07
CA LEU A 213 17.19 -43.70 11.85
C LEU A 213 17.38 -43.30 10.39
N ALA A 214 17.26 -44.25 9.47
CA ALA A 214 17.35 -43.97 8.04
C ALA A 214 16.25 -43.00 7.60
N ILE A 215 15.05 -43.13 8.17
CA ILE A 215 13.94 -42.21 7.93
C ILE A 215 14.27 -40.80 8.44
N VAL A 216 14.70 -40.67 9.70
CA VAL A 216 15.05 -39.36 10.28
C VAL A 216 16.20 -38.71 9.50
N ALA A 217 17.28 -39.45 9.22
CA ALA A 217 18.42 -38.98 8.45
C ALA A 217 18.04 -38.60 7.01
N PHE A 218 17.16 -39.36 6.37
CA PHE A 218 16.67 -39.05 5.02
C PHE A 218 15.82 -37.77 5.00
N PHE A 219 14.91 -37.60 5.96
CA PHE A 219 14.10 -36.39 6.07
C PHE A 219 14.93 -35.17 6.46
N THR A 220 15.89 -35.30 7.38
CA THR A 220 16.80 -34.19 7.74
C THR A 220 17.71 -33.83 6.57
N MET A 221 18.23 -34.80 5.83
CA MET A 221 19.00 -34.57 4.59
C MET A 221 18.18 -33.87 3.51
N MET A 222 16.94 -34.31 3.24
CA MET A 222 16.06 -33.67 2.26
C MET A 222 15.76 -32.22 2.64
N CYS A 223 15.47 -31.95 3.91
CA CYS A 223 15.23 -30.60 4.40
C CYS A 223 16.50 -29.71 4.31
N LEU A 224 17.68 -30.26 4.64
CA LEU A 224 18.95 -29.55 4.55
C LEU A 224 19.33 -29.24 3.09
N LEU A 225 19.11 -30.17 2.16
CA LEU A 225 19.35 -29.95 0.73
C LEU A 225 18.41 -28.88 0.15
N GLU A 226 17.13 -28.90 0.52
CA GLU A 226 16.18 -27.86 0.12
C GLU A 226 16.58 -26.49 0.71
N GLN A 227 17.03 -26.47 1.96
CA GLN A 227 17.46 -25.25 2.63
C GLN A 227 18.79 -24.72 2.08
N GLN A 228 19.76 -25.58 1.76
CA GLN A 228 21.02 -25.19 1.10
C GLN A 228 20.78 -24.67 -0.32
N SER A 229 19.81 -25.23 -1.04
CA SER A 229 19.35 -24.68 -2.33
C SER A 229 18.83 -23.25 -2.18
N ARG A 230 18.02 -22.97 -1.14
CA ARG A 230 17.51 -21.63 -0.84
C ARG A 230 18.60 -20.65 -0.39
N PHE A 231 19.60 -21.09 0.37
CA PHE A 231 20.74 -20.24 0.75
C PHE A 231 21.69 -19.96 -0.40
N ARG A 232 22.04 -20.97 -1.23
CA ARG A 232 22.82 -20.75 -2.47
C ARG A 232 22.10 -19.80 -3.41
N TYR A 233 20.77 -19.83 -3.45
CA TYR A 233 19.97 -18.85 -4.16
C TYR A 233 20.13 -17.42 -3.60
N ALA A 234 19.97 -17.22 -2.30
CA ALA A 234 20.11 -15.91 -1.65
C ALA A 234 21.56 -15.37 -1.67
N ALA A 235 22.55 -16.24 -1.58
CA ALA A 235 23.98 -15.89 -1.65
C ALA A 235 24.41 -15.57 -3.09
N ASN A 236 23.98 -16.36 -4.09
CA ASN A 236 24.23 -16.04 -5.50
C ASN A 236 23.53 -14.74 -5.92
N PHE A 237 22.32 -14.48 -5.41
CA PHE A 237 21.61 -13.21 -5.61
C PHE A 237 22.43 -11.99 -5.16
N ARG A 238 23.30 -12.14 -4.16
CA ARG A 238 24.19 -11.06 -3.68
C ARG A 238 25.62 -11.13 -4.23
N SER A 239 26.08 -12.28 -4.73
CA SER A 239 27.48 -12.52 -5.09
C SER A 239 27.76 -12.53 -6.60
N THR A 240 26.77 -12.68 -7.48
CA THR A 240 26.98 -12.49 -8.93
C THR A 240 26.62 -11.08 -9.34
N ASN A 241 27.66 -10.25 -9.50
CA ASN A 241 27.64 -8.95 -10.20
C ASN A 241 27.33 -9.13 -11.69
N TYR A 242 26.19 -9.74 -12.03
CA TYR A 242 25.58 -9.52 -13.32
C TYR A 242 24.82 -8.20 -13.21
N LYS A 243 25.56 -7.09 -13.30
CA LYS A 243 25.00 -5.75 -13.49
C LYS A 243 24.37 -5.71 -14.88
N LEU A 244 23.26 -6.40 -15.07
CA LEU A 244 22.32 -6.06 -16.12
C LEU A 244 21.94 -4.60 -15.86
N ASN A 245 22.06 -3.79 -16.91
CA ASN A 245 21.95 -2.35 -16.81
C ASN A 245 20.52 -2.00 -16.37
N TYR A 246 20.31 -1.85 -15.06
CA TYR A 246 19.02 -1.43 -14.48
C TYR A 246 18.62 -0.03 -14.99
N ASN A 247 19.63 0.74 -15.42
CA ASN A 247 19.48 2.05 -16.02
C ASN A 247 19.91 1.98 -17.48
N VAL A 248 19.07 1.39 -18.35
CA VAL A 248 19.17 1.69 -19.78
C VAL A 248 18.90 3.18 -19.93
N THR A 249 19.91 3.94 -20.33
CA THR A 249 19.84 5.40 -20.51
C THR A 249 18.75 5.76 -21.50
N LEU A 250 17.74 6.50 -21.02
CA LEU A 250 16.51 6.84 -21.72
C LEU A 250 16.64 8.01 -22.68
N SER A 251 17.66 7.95 -23.54
CA SER A 251 17.70 8.87 -24.68
C SER A 251 16.48 8.65 -25.61
N GLU A 252 15.92 7.44 -25.66
CA GLU A 252 14.72 7.11 -26.45
C GLU A 252 13.40 7.69 -25.90
N PHE A 253 13.29 7.94 -24.59
CA PHE A 253 12.05 8.45 -23.97
C PHE A 253 12.03 9.97 -23.80
N GLN A 254 13.12 10.66 -24.16
CA GLN A 254 13.18 12.10 -24.35
C GLN A 254 12.76 12.50 -25.77
N SER A 255 11.68 11.91 -26.30
CA SER A 255 11.10 12.39 -27.56
C SER A 255 10.13 13.54 -27.30
N ASP A 256 10.11 14.53 -28.19
CA ASP A 256 9.13 15.62 -28.20
C ASP A 256 7.80 15.19 -28.86
N SER A 257 7.52 13.89 -28.88
CA SER A 257 6.31 13.34 -29.49
C SER A 257 5.07 13.65 -28.67
N GLU A 258 3.97 13.95 -29.35
CA GLU A 258 2.68 14.24 -28.73
C GLU A 258 2.17 13.06 -27.90
N VAL A 259 2.22 11.84 -28.45
CA VAL A 259 1.86 10.60 -27.77
C VAL A 259 3.09 9.73 -27.55
N LYS A 260 3.37 9.40 -26.29
CA LYS A 260 4.48 8.55 -25.87
C LYS A 260 3.94 7.25 -25.28
N VAL A 261 4.40 6.11 -25.80
CA VAL A 261 3.91 4.79 -25.40
C VAL A 261 5.06 3.92 -24.92
N ILE A 262 4.90 3.33 -23.73
CA ILE A 262 5.79 2.29 -23.22
C ILE A 262 5.13 0.93 -23.44
N MET A 263 5.81 0.02 -24.10
CA MET A 263 5.35 -1.36 -24.24
C MET A 263 6.17 -2.27 -23.33
N ILE A 264 5.50 -2.87 -22.35
CA ILE A 264 6.07 -3.88 -21.46
C ILE A 264 5.66 -5.26 -21.95
N VAL A 265 6.66 -6.08 -22.26
CA VAL A 265 6.47 -7.47 -22.65
C VAL A 265 6.93 -8.36 -21.51
N LEU A 266 6.01 -9.00 -20.80
CA LEU A 266 6.38 -9.94 -19.74
C LEU A 266 6.99 -11.19 -20.38
N SER A 267 8.22 -11.51 -19.98
CA SER A 267 8.94 -12.71 -20.41
C SER A 267 9.52 -13.44 -19.20
N SER A 268 10.18 -14.58 -19.42
CA SER A 268 10.71 -15.39 -18.32
C SER A 268 12.08 -16.01 -18.59
N TRP A 269 12.70 -16.52 -17.52
CA TRP A 269 13.92 -17.34 -17.51
C TRP A 269 13.68 -18.80 -17.97
N LYS A 270 12.73 -19.04 -18.89
CA LYS A 270 12.50 -20.36 -19.49
C LYS A 270 13.44 -20.58 -20.68
N GLU A 271 13.84 -21.82 -20.97
CA GLU A 271 14.73 -22.14 -22.11
C GLU A 271 14.13 -21.66 -23.46
N ASN A 272 12.80 -21.76 -23.61
CA ASN A 272 12.11 -21.26 -24.80
C ASN A 272 11.92 -19.72 -24.79
N GLY A 273 12.21 -19.04 -23.68
CA GLY A 273 12.01 -17.60 -23.51
C GLY A 273 12.82 -16.77 -24.52
N TYR A 274 14.07 -17.15 -24.81
CA TYR A 274 14.86 -16.50 -25.86
C TYR A 274 14.17 -16.60 -27.24
N ARG A 275 13.62 -17.78 -27.57
CA ARG A 275 12.93 -17.99 -28.85
C ARG A 275 11.64 -17.19 -28.95
N LYS A 276 10.87 -17.09 -27.85
CA LYS A 276 9.66 -16.26 -27.77
C LYS A 276 10.00 -14.78 -27.96
N ARG A 277 10.98 -14.25 -27.22
CA ARG A 277 11.46 -12.86 -27.40
C ARG A 277 11.97 -12.60 -28.80
N LYS A 278 12.77 -13.50 -29.38
CA LYS A 278 13.25 -13.38 -30.76
C LYS A 278 12.10 -13.36 -31.77
N ALA A 279 11.15 -14.28 -31.66
CA ALA A 279 9.97 -14.30 -32.52
C ALA A 279 9.16 -13.00 -32.39
N PHE A 280 9.01 -12.47 -31.18
CA PHE A 280 8.34 -11.20 -30.92
C PHE A 280 9.07 -10.01 -31.58
N ARG A 281 10.41 -9.94 -31.45
CA ARG A 281 11.26 -8.96 -32.15
C ARG A 281 11.11 -9.05 -33.67
N ASP A 282 11.07 -10.27 -34.19
CA ASP A 282 11.00 -10.54 -35.62
C ASP A 282 9.61 -10.30 -36.24
N THR A 283 8.59 -10.03 -35.42
CA THR A 283 7.18 -9.90 -35.82
C THR A 283 6.53 -8.63 -35.28
N SER A 284 5.93 -8.67 -34.07
CA SER A 284 5.18 -7.57 -33.45
C SER A 284 5.98 -6.26 -33.39
N ILE A 285 7.29 -6.34 -33.09
CA ILE A 285 8.15 -5.15 -33.03
C ILE A 285 8.39 -4.53 -34.41
N LYS A 286 8.48 -5.33 -35.48
CA LYS A 286 8.63 -4.81 -36.86
C LYS A 286 7.39 -4.06 -37.34
N LEU A 287 6.24 -4.23 -36.67
CA LEU A 287 5.01 -3.49 -36.95
C LEU A 287 4.92 -2.16 -36.17
N ILE A 288 5.89 -1.84 -35.31
CA ILE A 288 5.95 -0.54 -34.64
C ILE A 288 6.30 0.52 -35.70
N PRO A 289 5.50 1.60 -35.86
CA PRO A 289 5.83 2.67 -36.79
C PRO A 289 7.10 3.39 -36.35
N SER A 290 7.84 3.96 -37.31
CA SER A 290 8.99 4.80 -36.98
C SER A 290 8.55 5.98 -36.12
N ASN A 291 9.33 6.27 -35.06
CA ASN A 291 9.06 7.38 -34.16
C ASN A 291 8.93 8.70 -34.94
N SER A 292 7.88 9.45 -34.62
CA SER A 292 7.54 10.72 -35.26
C SER A 292 7.14 11.76 -34.22
N ASN A 293 6.90 13.01 -34.64
CA ASN A 293 6.40 14.04 -33.73
C ASN A 293 5.01 13.74 -33.17
N ARG A 294 4.26 12.80 -33.77
CA ARG A 294 2.91 12.45 -33.32
C ARG A 294 2.91 11.29 -32.33
N ILE A 295 3.66 10.23 -32.63
CA ILE A 295 3.76 9.07 -31.75
C ILE A 295 5.19 8.55 -31.67
N SER A 296 5.60 8.21 -30.45
CA SER A 296 6.82 7.47 -30.14
C SER A 296 6.46 6.24 -29.31
N VAL A 297 6.95 5.07 -29.73
CA VAL A 297 6.71 3.80 -29.04
C VAL A 297 8.05 3.18 -28.69
N SER A 298 8.24 2.86 -27.42
CA SER A 298 9.42 2.16 -26.93
C SER A 298 9.00 0.90 -26.21
N TYR A 299 9.74 -0.20 -26.40
CA TYR A 299 9.40 -1.49 -25.80
C TYR A 299 10.53 -2.04 -24.94
N ARG A 300 10.19 -2.81 -23.90
CA ARG A 300 11.15 -3.56 -23.07
C ARG A 300 10.58 -4.92 -22.67
N PHE A 301 11.43 -5.94 -22.72
CA PHE A 301 11.15 -7.25 -22.14
C PHE A 301 11.41 -7.20 -20.64
N ILE A 302 10.41 -7.55 -19.84
CA ILE A 302 10.50 -7.54 -18.38
C ILE A 302 10.64 -8.95 -17.84
N LEU A 303 11.76 -9.20 -17.18
CA LEU A 303 12.07 -10.44 -16.47
C LEU A 303 12.14 -10.17 -14.96
N GLY A 304 11.75 -11.16 -14.15
CA GLY A 304 12.15 -11.17 -12.75
C GLY A 304 13.60 -11.61 -12.58
N ASN A 305 14.08 -11.62 -11.35
CA ASN A 305 15.27 -12.34 -10.96
C ASN A 305 15.08 -13.83 -11.21
N SER A 306 16.18 -14.52 -11.54
CA SER A 306 16.17 -15.97 -11.75
C SER A 306 15.39 -16.67 -10.63
N PRO A 307 14.53 -17.67 -10.93
CA PRO A 307 13.75 -18.36 -9.91
C PRO A 307 14.58 -19.34 -9.06
N SER A 308 15.79 -19.72 -9.51
CA SER A 308 16.69 -20.60 -8.74
C SER A 308 18.16 -20.40 -9.10
N ALA A 309 19.06 -20.88 -8.24
CA ALA A 309 20.51 -20.85 -8.50
C ALA A 309 20.90 -21.67 -9.74
N LYS A 310 20.21 -22.80 -9.99
CA LYS A 310 20.44 -23.66 -11.15
C LYS A 310 20.04 -22.98 -12.46
N VAL A 311 18.89 -22.30 -12.47
CA VAL A 311 18.44 -21.54 -13.65
C VAL A 311 19.40 -20.37 -13.91
N HIS A 312 19.87 -19.72 -12.84
CA HIS A 312 20.82 -18.62 -12.96
C HIS A 312 22.16 -19.06 -13.57
N SER A 313 22.72 -20.18 -13.11
CA SER A 313 24.00 -20.69 -13.63
C SER A 313 23.91 -21.21 -15.07
N THR A 314 22.74 -21.71 -15.49
CA THR A 314 22.54 -22.28 -16.83
C THR A 314 22.14 -21.23 -17.87
N LEU A 315 21.32 -20.26 -17.51
CA LEU A 315 20.76 -19.26 -18.44
C LEU A 315 21.30 -17.84 -18.25
N GLY A 316 21.95 -17.52 -17.12
CA GLY A 316 22.40 -16.16 -16.82
C GLY A 316 23.31 -15.57 -17.90
N GLN A 317 24.33 -16.31 -18.31
CA GLN A 317 25.25 -15.92 -19.40
C GLN A 317 24.52 -15.69 -20.73
N LYS A 318 23.52 -16.52 -21.05
CA LYS A 318 22.73 -16.38 -22.30
C LYS A 318 21.88 -15.10 -22.27
N ILE A 319 21.25 -14.79 -21.14
CA ILE A 319 20.43 -13.58 -20.98
C ILE A 319 21.30 -12.32 -20.99
N LEU A 320 22.50 -12.38 -20.42
CA LEU A 320 23.47 -11.28 -20.49
C LEU A 320 23.92 -11.01 -21.92
N ALA A 321 24.34 -12.05 -22.63
CA ALA A 321 24.72 -11.92 -24.04
C ALA A 321 23.57 -11.34 -24.88
N GLU A 322 22.33 -11.80 -24.65
CA GLU A 322 21.15 -11.23 -25.30
C GLU A 322 20.91 -9.76 -24.91
N SER A 323 21.06 -9.43 -23.62
CA SER A 323 20.90 -8.06 -23.14
C SER A 323 21.97 -7.11 -23.70
N ASP A 324 23.21 -7.59 -23.87
CA ASP A 324 24.30 -6.84 -24.46
C ASP A 324 24.11 -6.65 -25.98
N GLU A 325 23.50 -7.63 -26.65
CA GLU A 325 23.21 -7.60 -28.09
C GLU A 325 22.04 -6.67 -28.44
N TYR A 326 20.91 -6.76 -27.71
CA TYR A 326 19.67 -6.06 -28.06
C TYR A 326 19.34 -4.85 -27.18
N GLY A 327 19.87 -4.77 -25.95
CA GLY A 327 19.62 -3.64 -25.04
C GLY A 327 18.15 -3.45 -24.61
N ASP A 328 17.27 -4.43 -24.85
CA ASP A 328 15.83 -4.32 -24.68
C ASP A 328 15.28 -5.12 -23.48
N ILE A 329 16.15 -5.69 -22.64
CA ILE A 329 15.80 -6.51 -21.47
C ILE A 329 15.95 -5.70 -20.18
N ILE A 330 14.96 -5.80 -19.30
CA ILE A 330 14.99 -5.23 -17.95
C ILE A 330 14.67 -6.32 -16.94
N ILE A 331 15.50 -6.38 -15.89
CA ILE A 331 15.26 -7.24 -14.74
C ILE A 331 14.76 -6.40 -13.57
N VAL A 332 13.52 -6.65 -13.16
CA VAL A 332 12.89 -5.96 -12.04
C VAL A 332 13.14 -6.70 -10.71
N PRO A 333 13.10 -6.01 -9.55
CA PRO A 333 13.33 -6.61 -8.24
C PRO A 333 12.13 -7.46 -7.75
N SER A 334 11.81 -8.50 -8.51
CA SER A 334 10.81 -9.54 -8.20
C SER A 334 11.38 -10.90 -8.63
N SER A 335 10.91 -12.01 -8.07
CA SER A 335 11.21 -13.35 -8.58
C SER A 335 10.44 -13.59 -9.89
N ASP A 336 11.00 -14.44 -10.76
CA ASP A 336 10.37 -14.85 -12.03
C ASP A 336 9.59 -16.18 -11.93
N LEU A 337 9.20 -16.57 -10.71
CA LEU A 337 8.26 -17.66 -10.48
C LEU A 337 6.86 -17.29 -10.98
N ASP A 338 6.11 -18.27 -11.49
CA ASP A 338 4.73 -18.06 -11.96
C ASP A 338 3.80 -17.56 -10.82
N SER A 339 4.12 -17.84 -9.55
CA SER A 339 3.40 -17.32 -8.37
C SER A 339 3.58 -15.81 -8.15
N ASP A 340 4.70 -15.26 -8.62
CA ASP A 340 5.12 -13.89 -8.35
C ASP A 340 4.84 -12.96 -9.54
N LEU A 341 4.05 -13.42 -10.51
CA LEU A 341 3.79 -12.69 -11.76
C LEU A 341 3.17 -11.30 -11.51
N SER A 342 2.23 -11.20 -10.57
CA SER A 342 1.65 -9.92 -10.13
C SER A 342 2.68 -8.99 -9.48
N HIS A 343 3.63 -9.54 -8.71
CA HIS A 343 4.72 -8.77 -8.13
C HIS A 343 5.69 -8.27 -9.21
N LYS A 344 6.01 -9.12 -10.19
CA LYS A 344 6.82 -8.73 -11.36
C LYS A 344 6.16 -7.60 -12.14
N LEU A 345 4.85 -7.71 -12.42
CA LEU A 345 4.09 -6.67 -13.08
C LEU A 345 4.10 -5.36 -12.28
N TYR A 346 3.86 -5.42 -10.97
CA TYR A 346 3.91 -4.24 -10.10
C TYR A 346 5.28 -3.54 -10.17
N LYS A 347 6.38 -4.30 -10.11
CA LYS A 347 7.73 -3.73 -10.22
C LYS A 347 8.05 -3.21 -11.61
N ALA A 348 7.44 -3.78 -12.65
CA ALA A 348 7.51 -3.24 -14.01
C ALA A 348 6.79 -1.87 -14.11
N PHE A 349 5.62 -1.74 -13.46
CA PHE A 349 4.91 -0.48 -13.36
C PHE A 349 5.67 0.56 -12.54
N GLU A 350 6.29 0.15 -11.43
CA GLU A 350 7.14 1.02 -10.62
C GLU A 350 8.29 1.59 -11.45
N TRP A 351 9.00 0.74 -12.20
CA TRP A 351 10.05 1.15 -13.14
C TRP A 351 9.52 2.10 -14.23
N ALA A 352 8.39 1.77 -14.88
CA ALA A 352 7.84 2.59 -15.95
C ALA A 352 7.39 3.98 -15.45
N ASN A 353 6.87 4.06 -14.22
CA ASN A 353 6.35 5.30 -13.62
C ASN A 353 7.42 6.37 -13.39
N GLU A 354 8.71 6.02 -13.48
CA GLU A 354 9.84 6.97 -13.46
C GLU A 354 9.92 7.82 -14.74
N TYR A 355 9.22 7.43 -15.81
CA TYR A 355 9.30 8.07 -17.13
C TYR A 355 8.05 8.85 -17.50
N ASP A 356 8.24 9.76 -18.46
CA ASP A 356 7.16 10.54 -19.04
C ASP A 356 6.56 9.81 -20.25
N PHE A 357 5.37 9.25 -20.05
CA PHE A 357 4.61 8.56 -21.09
C PHE A 357 3.11 8.83 -20.95
N ASN A 358 2.33 8.55 -22.00
CA ASN A 358 0.87 8.70 -21.98
C ASN A 358 0.18 7.35 -21.74
N TYR A 359 0.62 6.32 -22.45
CA TYR A 359 0.06 4.97 -22.37
C TYR A 359 1.13 3.91 -22.13
N ILE A 360 0.74 2.87 -21.40
CA ILE A 360 1.51 1.65 -21.28
C ILE A 360 0.73 0.50 -21.89
N ILE A 361 1.40 -0.28 -22.74
CA ILE A 361 0.87 -1.49 -23.34
C ILE A 361 1.51 -2.66 -22.61
N LYS A 362 0.73 -3.52 -21.96
CA LYS A 362 1.22 -4.79 -21.41
C LYS A 362 0.80 -5.92 -22.33
N THR A 363 1.77 -6.76 -22.69
CA THR A 363 1.55 -8.05 -23.37
C THR A 363 2.51 -9.10 -22.83
N ASP A 364 2.33 -10.36 -23.25
CA ASP A 364 3.26 -11.46 -23.00
C ASP A 364 4.12 -11.76 -24.24
N ASP A 365 5.23 -12.49 -24.06
CA ASP A 365 6.21 -12.82 -25.11
C ASP A 365 5.73 -13.87 -26.13
N ASP A 366 4.57 -14.47 -25.91
CA ASP A 366 3.87 -15.42 -26.78
C ASP A 366 2.58 -14.86 -27.38
N VAL A 367 2.55 -13.54 -27.63
CA VAL A 367 1.40 -12.87 -28.25
C VAL A 367 1.84 -12.15 -29.52
N PHE A 368 1.12 -12.36 -30.62
CA PHE A 368 1.27 -11.53 -31.81
C PHE A 368 0.41 -10.28 -31.66
N VAL A 369 1.01 -9.09 -31.80
CA VAL A 369 0.34 -7.80 -31.58
C VAL A 369 0.44 -6.94 -32.84
N ARG A 370 -0.70 -6.45 -33.32
CA ARG A 370 -0.82 -5.49 -34.44
C ARG A 370 -0.46 -4.08 -34.00
N MET A 371 0.84 -3.87 -33.75
CA MET A 371 1.36 -2.57 -33.32
C MET A 371 1.12 -1.46 -34.33
N ASP A 372 0.97 -1.77 -35.61
CA ASP A 372 0.60 -0.83 -36.67
C ASP A 372 -0.81 -0.26 -36.47
N ILE A 373 -1.76 -1.08 -36.00
CA ILE A 373 -3.13 -0.66 -35.70
C ILE A 373 -3.17 0.07 -34.35
N ILE A 374 -2.57 -0.51 -33.30
CA ILE A 374 -2.63 0.05 -31.94
C ILE A 374 -1.95 1.42 -31.91
N SER A 375 -0.80 1.58 -32.57
CA SER A 375 -0.10 2.87 -32.60
C SER A 375 -0.94 3.96 -33.27
N ARG A 376 -1.59 3.64 -34.39
CA ARG A 376 -2.51 4.58 -35.07
C ARG A 376 -3.72 4.92 -34.18
N GLU A 377 -4.32 3.93 -33.53
CA GLU A 377 -5.46 4.17 -32.62
C GLU A 377 -5.05 5.02 -31.41
N LEU A 378 -3.84 4.86 -30.87
CA LEU A 378 -3.34 5.69 -29.76
C LEU A 378 -2.93 7.10 -30.22
N GLU A 379 -2.41 7.24 -31.44
CA GLU A 379 -2.18 8.54 -32.08
C GLU A 379 -3.51 9.29 -32.23
N GLU A 380 -4.55 8.63 -32.74
CA GLU A 380 -5.90 9.20 -32.90
C GLU A 380 -6.58 9.51 -31.54
N LEU A 381 -6.30 8.71 -30.52
CA LEU A 381 -6.81 8.92 -29.17
C LEU A 381 -6.20 10.16 -28.49
N GLY A 382 -4.97 10.54 -28.89
CA GLY A 382 -4.21 11.65 -28.32
C GLY A 382 -3.66 11.36 -26.92
N SER A 383 -2.93 12.32 -26.35
CA SER A 383 -2.21 12.16 -25.06
C SER A 383 -3.05 12.37 -23.81
N ASP A 384 -4.25 12.94 -23.95
CA ASP A 384 -5.04 13.45 -22.82
C ASP A 384 -6.03 12.44 -22.20
N LYS A 385 -6.13 11.21 -22.73
CA LYS A 385 -7.11 10.25 -22.21
C LYS A 385 -6.69 9.74 -20.83
N ARG A 386 -7.49 10.14 -19.83
CA ARG A 386 -7.35 9.71 -18.43
C ARG A 386 -8.17 8.48 -18.12
N TYR A 387 -7.73 7.71 -17.12
CA TYR A 387 -8.36 6.47 -16.65
C TYR A 387 -8.68 5.50 -17.79
N TYR A 388 -7.83 5.45 -18.80
CA TYR A 388 -8.00 4.59 -19.97
C TYR A 388 -7.47 3.20 -19.65
N TRP A 389 -8.37 2.23 -19.57
CA TRP A 389 -8.03 0.82 -19.43
C TRP A 389 -8.77 0.04 -20.50
N ARG A 390 -8.06 -0.49 -21.50
CA ARG A 390 -8.66 -1.24 -22.62
C ARG A 390 -8.06 -2.63 -22.73
N GLY A 391 -8.91 -3.63 -22.92
CA GLY A 391 -8.49 -5.03 -23.07
C GLY A 391 -9.69 -5.97 -23.21
N LEU A 392 -9.44 -7.27 -23.29
CA LEU A 392 -10.54 -8.26 -23.29
C LEU A 392 -11.16 -8.38 -21.90
N GLY A 393 -12.24 -7.62 -21.65
CA GLY A 393 -12.92 -7.55 -20.35
C GLY A 393 -13.63 -8.85 -19.92
N TYR A 394 -13.56 -9.14 -18.61
CA TYR A 394 -14.24 -10.21 -17.89
C TYR A 394 -14.99 -9.63 -16.70
N TRP A 395 -16.25 -10.04 -16.51
CA TRP A 395 -17.14 -9.53 -15.47
C TRP A 395 -17.91 -10.66 -14.80
N ASN A 396 -18.12 -10.53 -13.49
CA ASN A 396 -18.85 -11.50 -12.66
C ASN A 396 -18.31 -12.93 -12.83
N ILE A 397 -16.98 -13.07 -12.76
CA ILE A 397 -16.30 -14.37 -12.85
C ILE A 397 -15.92 -14.80 -11.43
N PRO A 398 -16.30 -16.02 -11.00
CA PRO A 398 -15.86 -16.56 -9.72
C PRO A 398 -14.36 -16.89 -9.74
N PRO A 399 -13.62 -16.70 -8.63
CA PRO A 399 -12.23 -17.11 -8.55
C PRO A 399 -12.09 -18.63 -8.67
N SER A 400 -11.06 -19.09 -9.37
CA SER A 400 -10.70 -20.51 -9.40
C SER A 400 -9.84 -20.85 -8.18
N HIS A 401 -10.22 -21.88 -7.43
CA HIS A 401 -9.46 -22.43 -6.30
C HIS A 401 -8.77 -23.76 -6.63
N ASP A 402 -8.57 -24.04 -7.91
CA ASP A 402 -7.78 -25.19 -8.36
C ASP A 402 -6.27 -24.88 -8.28
N VAL A 403 -5.50 -25.73 -7.59
CA VAL A 403 -4.08 -25.49 -7.23
C VAL A 403 -3.19 -25.50 -8.46
N ASP A 404 -3.57 -26.33 -9.42
CA ASP A 404 -2.81 -26.54 -10.65
C ASP A 404 -3.17 -25.50 -11.73
N ASN A 405 -4.20 -24.67 -11.51
CA ASN A 405 -4.61 -23.65 -12.45
C ASN A 405 -3.70 -22.40 -12.38
N LYS A 406 -3.27 -21.89 -13.54
CA LYS A 406 -2.48 -20.65 -13.64
C LYS A 406 -3.28 -19.43 -13.16
N ASN A 407 -4.60 -19.44 -13.36
CA ASN A 407 -5.51 -18.34 -12.97
C ASN A 407 -6.08 -18.53 -11.54
N SER A 408 -5.44 -19.33 -10.70
CA SER A 408 -5.92 -19.62 -9.35
C SER A 408 -5.80 -18.40 -8.44
N ALA A 409 -6.85 -18.06 -7.71
CA ALA A 409 -6.88 -16.94 -6.78
C ALA A 409 -7.14 -17.40 -5.34
N PHE A 410 -6.29 -18.29 -4.81
CA PHE A 410 -6.42 -18.84 -3.45
C PHE A 410 -6.53 -17.79 -2.36
N ASP A 411 -5.78 -16.70 -2.51
CA ASP A 411 -5.72 -15.63 -1.51
C ASP A 411 -6.94 -14.69 -1.61
N TYR A 412 -7.76 -14.83 -2.65
CA TYR A 412 -8.99 -14.06 -2.85
C TYR A 412 -10.19 -14.85 -2.33
N LYS A 413 -10.83 -14.37 -1.26
CA LYS A 413 -11.89 -15.13 -0.56
C LYS A 413 -13.32 -14.67 -0.88
N LEU A 414 -13.49 -13.64 -1.70
CA LEU A 414 -14.83 -13.18 -2.09
C LEU A 414 -15.38 -14.05 -3.25
N PRO A 415 -16.72 -14.19 -3.35
CA PRO A 415 -17.35 -15.10 -4.31
C PRO A 415 -17.14 -14.71 -5.79
N LEU A 416 -16.88 -13.44 -6.08
CA LEU A 416 -16.74 -12.90 -7.43
C LEU A 416 -15.53 -11.99 -7.51
N LEU A 417 -14.74 -12.13 -8.57
CA LEU A 417 -13.65 -11.21 -8.86
C LEU A 417 -14.20 -9.86 -9.35
N PRO A 418 -13.53 -8.74 -9.03
CA PRO A 418 -13.78 -7.46 -9.68
C PRO A 418 -13.61 -7.57 -11.19
N PRO A 419 -14.22 -6.67 -11.99
CA PRO A 419 -13.96 -6.61 -13.42
C PRO A 419 -12.46 -6.56 -13.73
N PHE A 420 -12.01 -7.36 -14.69
CA PHE A 420 -10.61 -7.43 -15.11
C PHE A 420 -10.48 -7.62 -16.62
N THR A 421 -9.29 -7.43 -17.18
CA THR A 421 -8.98 -7.71 -18.60
C THR A 421 -8.09 -8.93 -18.70
N ALA A 422 -8.18 -9.74 -19.77
CA ALA A 422 -7.22 -10.83 -19.99
C ALA A 422 -5.77 -10.34 -20.02
N GLY A 423 -4.85 -11.15 -19.47
CA GLY A 423 -3.42 -10.87 -19.50
C GLY A 423 -2.77 -10.81 -20.89
N VAL A 424 -3.45 -11.26 -21.96
CA VAL A 424 -2.91 -11.32 -23.33
C VAL A 424 -2.46 -9.95 -23.84
N LEU A 425 -3.33 -8.95 -23.71
CA LEU A 425 -3.03 -7.57 -24.09
C LEU A 425 -3.97 -6.65 -23.32
N TYR A 426 -3.41 -5.61 -22.70
CA TYR A 426 -4.19 -4.47 -22.23
C TYR A 426 -3.37 -3.19 -22.27
N ILE A 427 -4.08 -2.07 -22.41
CA ILE A 427 -3.52 -0.73 -22.50
C ILE A 427 -4.02 0.07 -21.32
N LEU A 428 -3.10 0.75 -20.62
CA LEU A 428 -3.40 1.60 -19.47
C LEU A 428 -2.87 3.02 -19.72
N SER A 429 -3.58 4.05 -19.31
CA SER A 429 -3.03 5.41 -19.23
C SER A 429 -2.10 5.57 -18.03
N ARG A 430 -1.15 6.52 -18.10
CA ARG A 430 -0.16 6.75 -17.04
C ARG A 430 -0.77 7.07 -15.68
N ASP A 431 -1.88 7.80 -15.63
CA ASP A 431 -2.56 8.14 -14.38
C ASP A 431 -3.05 6.89 -13.63
N ILE A 432 -3.45 5.83 -14.33
CA ILE A 432 -3.73 4.52 -13.70
C ILE A 432 -2.46 3.94 -13.06
N ILE A 433 -1.34 4.01 -13.76
CA ILE A 433 -0.05 3.50 -13.23
C ILE A 433 0.34 4.28 -11.97
N SER A 434 0.21 5.60 -11.96
CA SER A 434 0.50 6.43 -10.79
C SER A 434 -0.46 6.17 -9.60
N LEU A 435 -1.69 5.71 -9.85
CA LEU A 435 -2.60 5.26 -8.78
C LEU A 435 -2.16 3.91 -8.18
N ILE A 436 -1.75 2.97 -9.04
CA ILE A 436 -1.31 1.64 -8.64
C ILE A 436 0.03 1.72 -7.89
N VAL A 437 0.99 2.51 -8.38
CA VAL A 437 2.34 2.65 -7.81
C VAL A 437 2.31 3.69 -6.68
N THR A 438 1.78 3.28 -5.53
CA THR A 438 1.75 4.06 -4.29
C THR A 438 2.41 3.30 -3.13
N ASP A 439 2.69 3.94 -2.01
CA ASP A 439 3.17 3.22 -0.80
C ASP A 439 1.98 2.84 0.08
N ALA A 440 1.31 1.72 -0.25
CA ALA A 440 0.10 1.26 0.43
C ALA A 440 0.06 -0.28 0.51
N PRO A 441 -0.57 -0.86 1.55
CA PRO A 441 -0.83 -2.30 1.60
C PRO A 441 -1.66 -2.75 0.40
N ARG A 442 -1.26 -3.84 -0.25
CA ARG A 442 -1.95 -4.40 -1.42
C ARG A 442 -2.11 -5.91 -1.32
N LEU A 443 -3.19 -6.41 -1.90
CA LEU A 443 -3.36 -7.83 -2.16
C LEU A 443 -2.65 -8.19 -3.47
N PHE A 444 -1.98 -9.34 -3.47
CA PHE A 444 -1.36 -9.92 -4.65
C PHE A 444 -1.94 -11.33 -4.87
N THR A 445 -2.64 -11.52 -5.98
CA THR A 445 -3.04 -12.84 -6.49
C THR A 445 -1.98 -13.39 -7.43
N LYS A 446 -1.97 -14.69 -7.70
CA LYS A 446 -1.06 -15.32 -8.67
C LYS A 446 -1.26 -14.79 -10.11
N SER A 447 -2.51 -14.56 -10.50
CA SER A 447 -2.90 -14.03 -11.81
C SER A 447 -2.76 -12.51 -11.83
N GLU A 448 -1.89 -11.96 -12.68
CA GLU A 448 -1.61 -10.52 -12.76
C GLU A 448 -2.78 -9.73 -13.33
N ASP A 449 -3.51 -10.37 -14.22
CA ASP A 449 -4.65 -9.79 -14.94
C ASP A 449 -5.85 -9.61 -14.01
N GLN A 450 -6.17 -10.60 -13.17
CA GLN A 450 -7.14 -10.49 -12.08
C GLN A 450 -6.70 -9.47 -11.02
N ASN A 451 -5.41 -9.44 -10.68
CA ASN A 451 -4.88 -8.56 -9.64
C ASN A 451 -5.01 -7.08 -10.02
N LEU A 452 -4.86 -6.76 -11.31
CA LEU A 452 -5.12 -5.42 -11.84
C LEU A 452 -6.57 -4.98 -11.57
N GLY A 453 -7.54 -5.89 -11.77
CA GLY A 453 -8.95 -5.62 -11.43
C GLY A 453 -9.15 -5.36 -9.94
N VAL A 454 -8.48 -6.12 -9.08
CA VAL A 454 -8.50 -5.91 -7.62
C VAL A 454 -7.94 -4.53 -7.25
N TRP A 455 -6.82 -4.12 -7.84
CA TRP A 455 -6.20 -2.81 -7.55
C TRP A 455 -7.01 -1.61 -8.04
N LEU A 456 -7.78 -1.77 -9.12
CA LEU A 456 -8.56 -0.68 -9.73
C LEU A 456 -10.00 -0.59 -9.23
N PHE A 457 -10.50 -1.65 -8.60
CA PHE A 457 -11.82 -1.68 -7.98
C PHE A 457 -12.13 -0.51 -7.02
N PRO A 458 -11.22 -0.09 -6.11
CA PRO A 458 -11.42 1.09 -5.25
C PRO A 458 -11.77 2.37 -5.99
N TYR A 459 -11.17 2.54 -7.17
CA TYR A 459 -11.21 3.78 -7.92
C TYR A 459 -12.40 3.84 -8.88
N ASN A 460 -13.24 2.79 -8.91
CA ASN A 460 -14.34 2.62 -9.85
C ASN A 460 -13.89 2.74 -11.32
N ILE A 461 -12.64 2.36 -11.60
CA ILE A 461 -12.09 2.34 -12.96
C ILE A 461 -12.44 0.98 -13.57
N LYS A 462 -13.19 1.00 -14.67
CA LYS A 462 -13.75 -0.18 -15.32
C LYS A 462 -13.03 -0.44 -16.65
N PRO A 463 -12.85 -1.71 -17.05
CA PRO A 463 -12.20 -2.03 -18.31
C PRO A 463 -13.10 -1.70 -19.50
N ILE A 464 -12.51 -1.15 -20.56
CA ILE A 464 -13.11 -0.95 -21.88
C ILE A 464 -12.88 -2.25 -22.67
N HIS A 465 -13.96 -2.97 -22.94
CA HIS A 465 -13.89 -4.25 -23.64
C HIS A 465 -13.45 -4.08 -25.10
N ASP A 466 -12.43 -4.86 -25.51
CA ASP A 466 -12.03 -5.02 -26.90
C ASP A 466 -11.98 -6.51 -27.28
N LYS A 467 -12.98 -6.94 -28.07
CA LYS A 467 -13.08 -8.33 -28.55
C LYS A 467 -11.95 -8.74 -29.48
N ARG A 468 -11.25 -7.80 -30.13
CA ARG A 468 -10.17 -8.08 -31.10
C ARG A 468 -8.91 -8.68 -30.44
N ILE A 469 -8.94 -8.84 -29.13
CA ILE A 469 -7.92 -9.48 -28.31
C ILE A 469 -8.44 -10.85 -27.90
N GLN A 470 -7.72 -11.93 -28.19
CA GLN A 470 -8.15 -13.28 -27.82
C GLN A 470 -7.07 -14.10 -27.14
N LYS A 471 -7.48 -14.76 -26.04
CA LYS A 471 -6.67 -15.72 -25.29
C LYS A 471 -6.76 -17.14 -25.85
N ALA A 472 -7.90 -17.52 -26.43
CA ALA A 472 -8.10 -18.86 -26.97
C ALA A 472 -7.37 -19.06 -28.31
N ASP A 473 -7.17 -20.32 -28.70
CA ASP A 473 -6.58 -20.66 -30.00
C ASP A 473 -7.59 -20.51 -31.16
N VAL A 474 -7.94 -19.26 -31.44
CA VAL A 474 -8.89 -18.84 -32.47
C VAL A 474 -8.28 -17.68 -33.26
N CYS A 475 -8.84 -17.36 -34.43
CA CYS A 475 -8.41 -16.24 -35.25
C CYS A 475 -9.56 -15.61 -36.01
N GLU A 476 -9.66 -14.28 -35.97
CA GLU A 476 -10.60 -13.45 -36.72
C GLU A 476 -9.82 -12.31 -37.38
N ASP A 477 -10.19 -11.93 -38.60
CA ASP A 477 -9.33 -11.10 -39.46
C ASP A 477 -9.14 -9.66 -38.96
N ASP A 478 -9.99 -9.18 -38.04
CA ASP A 478 -9.90 -7.87 -37.40
C ASP A 478 -9.18 -7.92 -36.03
N MET A 479 -8.60 -9.06 -35.64
CA MET A 479 -7.86 -9.18 -34.39
C MET A 479 -6.64 -8.25 -34.33
N ILE A 480 -6.40 -7.68 -33.16
CA ILE A 480 -5.20 -6.88 -32.83
C ILE A 480 -4.21 -7.64 -31.96
N ALA A 481 -4.66 -8.68 -31.26
CA ALA A 481 -3.79 -9.54 -30.47
C ALA A 481 -4.27 -11.00 -30.44
N LYS A 482 -3.35 -11.93 -30.76
CA LYS A 482 -3.58 -13.37 -30.67
C LYS A 482 -2.49 -14.02 -29.82
N HIS A 483 -2.90 -14.83 -28.85
CA HIS A 483 -2.00 -15.65 -28.04
C HIS A 483 -1.56 -16.94 -28.76
N PHE A 484 -0.30 -17.33 -28.57
CA PHE A 484 0.38 -18.51 -29.11
C PHE A 484 0.92 -19.39 -27.97
N GLY A 485 0.01 -20.08 -27.28
CA GLY A 485 0.36 -20.95 -26.16
C GLY A 485 1.17 -22.19 -26.56
N ASP A 486 2.07 -22.64 -25.68
CA ASP A 486 2.89 -23.84 -25.90
C ASP A 486 2.05 -25.14 -26.04
N SER A 487 0.80 -25.13 -25.58
CA SER A 487 -0.16 -26.24 -25.66
C SER A 487 -1.03 -26.23 -26.92
N TYR A 488 -0.90 -25.22 -27.78
CA TYR A 488 -1.67 -25.15 -29.03
C TYR A 488 -1.03 -26.04 -30.10
N GLU A 489 -1.86 -26.46 -31.06
CA GLU A 489 -1.37 -27.22 -32.21
C GLU A 489 -0.31 -26.37 -32.94
N LYS A 490 0.86 -26.97 -33.23
CA LYS A 490 2.02 -26.28 -33.83
C LYS A 490 1.84 -25.99 -35.32
N ASP A 491 0.61 -25.72 -35.74
CA ASP A 491 0.29 -25.68 -37.16
C ASP A 491 0.87 -24.42 -37.81
N ARG A 492 0.90 -23.28 -37.10
CA ARG A 492 1.43 -22.01 -37.63
C ARG A 492 2.12 -21.16 -36.55
N SER A 493 3.08 -20.34 -36.97
CA SER A 493 3.88 -19.46 -36.09
C SER A 493 3.47 -17.97 -36.14
N MET A 494 3.93 -17.17 -35.18
CA MET A 494 3.80 -15.70 -35.21
C MET A 494 4.39 -15.09 -36.50
N GLN A 495 5.44 -15.72 -37.05
CA GLN A 495 6.12 -15.25 -38.24
C GLN A 495 5.24 -15.36 -39.49
N GLU A 496 4.47 -16.43 -39.62
CA GLU A 496 3.52 -16.58 -40.73
C GLU A 496 2.37 -15.57 -40.65
N MET A 497 1.91 -15.25 -39.43
CA MET A 497 0.92 -14.21 -39.23
C MET A 497 1.47 -12.82 -39.62
N TYR A 498 2.72 -12.54 -39.26
CA TYR A 498 3.43 -11.33 -39.72
C TYR A 498 3.54 -11.28 -41.25
N GLU A 499 3.91 -12.39 -41.89
CA GLU A 499 3.98 -12.49 -43.35
C GLU A 499 2.61 -12.27 -44.01
N ASN A 500 1.51 -12.68 -43.38
CA ASN A 500 0.18 -12.36 -43.87
C ASN A 500 -0.05 -10.83 -43.91
N VAL A 501 0.30 -10.14 -42.82
CA VAL A 501 0.16 -8.69 -42.71
C VAL A 501 1.01 -7.96 -43.75
N VAL A 502 2.30 -8.28 -43.84
CA VAL A 502 3.24 -7.60 -44.75
C VAL A 502 2.87 -7.84 -46.22
N ASN A 503 2.43 -9.06 -46.57
CA ASN A 503 2.02 -9.40 -47.93
C ASN A 503 0.57 -8.99 -48.25
N LYS A 504 -0.09 -8.22 -47.38
CA LYS A 504 -1.48 -7.76 -47.55
C LYS A 504 -2.49 -8.91 -47.76
N ARG A 505 -2.21 -10.07 -47.19
CA ARG A 505 -3.13 -11.22 -47.10
C ARG A 505 -4.10 -11.01 -45.92
N ARG A 506 -5.11 -11.86 -45.83
CA ARG A 506 -5.99 -11.89 -44.65
C ARG A 506 -5.17 -12.29 -43.42
N LEU A 507 -5.37 -11.62 -42.29
CA LEU A 507 -4.58 -11.85 -41.07
C LEU A 507 -4.60 -13.34 -40.68
N CYS A 508 -5.78 -13.95 -40.73
CA CYS A 508 -6.02 -15.32 -40.31
C CYS A 508 -5.91 -16.35 -41.43
N GLU A 509 -5.35 -15.99 -42.59
CA GLU A 509 -5.11 -16.95 -43.67
C GLU A 509 -4.21 -18.09 -43.20
N GLY A 510 -4.74 -19.31 -43.22
CA GLY A 510 -4.05 -20.51 -42.74
C GLY A 510 -4.06 -20.69 -41.21
N PHE A 511 -4.77 -19.85 -40.47
CA PHE A 511 -4.99 -19.99 -39.02
C PHE A 511 -6.36 -20.59 -38.70
N ARG A 512 -6.54 -21.04 -37.45
CA ARG A 512 -7.75 -21.72 -37.01
C ARG A 512 -8.94 -20.77 -36.92
N GLN A 513 -9.79 -20.80 -37.96
CA GLN A 513 -11.07 -20.07 -37.99
C GLN A 513 -12.27 -21.00 -37.79
N ARG A 514 -12.09 -22.32 -37.65
CA ARG A 514 -13.20 -23.27 -37.46
C ARG A 514 -13.96 -23.10 -36.14
N PHE A 515 -13.28 -22.57 -35.13
CA PHE A 515 -13.84 -22.35 -33.79
C PHE A 515 -14.15 -20.89 -33.53
N CYS A 516 -15.15 -20.65 -32.70
CA CYS A 516 -15.67 -19.33 -32.43
C CYS A 516 -14.79 -18.56 -31.43
N ALA A 517 -14.34 -17.37 -31.82
CA ALA A 517 -13.71 -16.44 -30.90
C ALA A 517 -14.72 -15.85 -29.90
N PHE A 518 -14.28 -15.58 -28.66
CA PHE A 518 -15.16 -15.00 -27.65
C PHE A 518 -15.67 -13.64 -28.11
N CYS A 519 -16.97 -13.42 -27.97
CA CYS A 519 -17.66 -12.19 -28.36
C CYS A 519 -17.65 -11.89 -29.87
N TYR A 520 -17.38 -12.91 -30.69
CA TYR A 520 -17.64 -12.90 -32.13
C TYR A 520 -18.90 -13.71 -32.49
N PRO A 521 -19.53 -13.43 -33.65
CA PRO A 521 -20.60 -14.28 -34.18
C PRO A 521 -20.09 -15.69 -34.51
N CYS A 522 -20.75 -16.73 -33.99
CA CYS A 522 -20.36 -18.14 -34.20
C CYS A 522 -21.06 -18.82 -35.38
N TRP A 523 -21.53 -18.06 -36.38
CA TRP A 523 -22.38 -18.60 -37.44
C TRP A 523 -21.57 -19.55 -38.34
N GLY A 524 -21.93 -20.83 -38.37
CA GLY A 524 -21.23 -21.85 -39.15
C GLY A 524 -19.89 -22.34 -38.57
N ARG A 525 -19.64 -22.10 -37.27
CA ARG A 525 -18.46 -22.61 -36.53
C ARG A 525 -18.77 -23.96 -35.87
N GLU A 526 -17.73 -24.74 -35.56
CA GLU A 526 -17.85 -26.08 -34.95
C GLU A 526 -18.22 -26.04 -33.46
N ASP A 527 -17.91 -24.95 -32.76
CA ASP A 527 -18.19 -24.74 -31.34
C ASP A 527 -18.85 -23.37 -31.08
N HIS A 528 -19.48 -23.25 -29.92
CA HIS A 528 -20.00 -21.98 -29.43
C HIS A 528 -19.56 -21.75 -27.99
N TRP A 529 -19.01 -20.57 -27.70
CA TRP A 529 -18.64 -20.19 -26.33
C TRP A 529 -19.81 -20.23 -25.31
N LYS A 530 -21.07 -20.25 -25.76
CA LYS A 530 -22.25 -20.42 -24.87
C LYS A 530 -22.33 -21.83 -24.30
N ASP A 531 -21.83 -22.83 -25.03
CA ASP A 531 -21.79 -24.21 -24.58
C ASP A 531 -20.80 -24.39 -23.41
N LEU A 532 -19.86 -23.45 -23.26
CA LEU A 532 -18.90 -23.36 -22.16
C LEU A 532 -19.38 -22.45 -21.01
N ASN A 533 -20.68 -22.13 -20.95
CA ASN A 533 -21.30 -21.24 -19.97
C ASN A 533 -20.81 -19.78 -20.00
N PHE A 534 -20.21 -19.33 -21.11
CA PHE A 534 -19.86 -17.92 -21.28
C PHE A 534 -20.98 -17.14 -21.97
N ASP A 535 -21.10 -15.86 -21.64
CA ASP A 535 -21.91 -14.90 -22.38
C ASP A 535 -21.10 -13.64 -22.70
N CYS A 536 -21.55 -12.86 -23.69
CA CYS A 536 -20.84 -11.67 -24.15
C CYS A 536 -21.75 -10.44 -24.16
N ASP A 537 -21.44 -9.50 -23.30
CA ASP A 537 -22.05 -8.17 -23.21
C ASP A 537 -21.20 -7.17 -24.00
N GLY A 538 -21.82 -6.35 -24.85
CA GLY A 538 -21.10 -5.43 -25.73
C GLY A 538 -20.30 -4.34 -25.01
N VAL A 539 -20.58 -4.08 -23.73
CA VAL A 539 -19.87 -3.09 -22.90
C VAL A 539 -18.95 -3.77 -21.90
N LYS A 540 -19.44 -4.81 -21.21
CA LYS A 540 -18.70 -5.50 -20.14
C LYS A 540 -17.71 -6.54 -20.67
N GLY A 541 -18.00 -7.12 -21.83
CA GLY A 541 -17.24 -8.24 -22.39
C GLY A 541 -17.75 -9.58 -21.92
N ILE A 542 -16.83 -10.46 -21.53
CA ILE A 542 -17.12 -11.86 -21.20
C ILE A 542 -17.73 -11.94 -19.79
N THR A 543 -18.86 -12.63 -19.69
CA THR A 543 -19.60 -12.95 -18.46
C THR A 543 -19.97 -14.42 -18.46
N LEU A 544 -20.71 -14.89 -17.45
CA LEU A 544 -21.29 -16.24 -17.44
C LEU A 544 -22.78 -16.20 -17.77
N LEU A 545 -23.23 -17.14 -18.61
CA LEU A 545 -24.64 -17.34 -18.95
C LEU A 545 -25.45 -17.74 -17.70
N HIS A 546 -24.89 -18.61 -16.88
CA HIS A 546 -25.44 -19.03 -15.59
C HIS A 546 -24.40 -18.83 -14.49
N GLN A 547 -24.69 -17.92 -13.57
CA GLN A 547 -23.86 -17.68 -12.38
C GLN A 547 -24.00 -18.84 -11.39
N PRO A 548 -22.91 -19.28 -10.74
CA PRO A 548 -23.01 -20.28 -9.68
C PRO A 548 -23.83 -19.73 -8.51
N LYS A 549 -24.58 -20.61 -7.84
CA LYS A 549 -25.28 -20.23 -6.60
C LYS A 549 -24.24 -20.11 -5.49
N PHE A 550 -24.02 -18.90 -5.00
CA PHE A 550 -23.16 -18.67 -3.85
C PHE A 550 -23.91 -19.08 -2.57
N ALA A 551 -23.29 -19.94 -1.75
CA ALA A 551 -23.82 -20.26 -0.44
C ALA A 551 -23.72 -18.98 0.41
N LEU A 552 -24.87 -18.45 0.84
CA LEU A 552 -24.90 -17.41 1.86
C LEU A 552 -24.19 -17.96 3.09
N ILE A 553 -23.15 -17.28 3.57
CA ILE A 553 -22.52 -17.62 4.84
C ILE A 553 -23.59 -17.42 5.90
N ASP A 554 -24.07 -18.53 6.48
CA ASP A 554 -25.10 -18.54 7.51
C ASP A 554 -24.51 -17.85 8.76
N SER A 555 -24.75 -16.54 8.91
CA SER A 555 -24.25 -15.74 10.02
C SER A 555 -25.06 -16.05 11.29
N LYS A 556 -24.93 -17.28 11.79
CA LYS A 556 -25.68 -17.79 12.96
C LYS A 556 -25.22 -17.23 14.30
N THR A 557 -24.15 -16.45 14.35
CA THR A 557 -23.76 -15.74 15.57
C THR A 557 -24.16 -14.28 15.45
N PRO A 558 -25.22 -13.82 16.14
CA PRO A 558 -25.46 -12.39 16.29
C PRO A 558 -24.20 -11.78 16.92
N VAL A 559 -23.61 -10.81 16.22
CA VAL A 559 -22.54 -10.00 16.79
C VAL A 559 -23.20 -9.14 17.86
N ASN A 560 -23.07 -9.53 19.13
CA ASN A 560 -23.49 -8.67 20.22
C ASN A 560 -22.70 -7.37 20.12
N VAL A 561 -23.35 -6.26 19.81
CA VAL A 561 -22.73 -4.94 19.97
C VAL A 561 -22.77 -4.64 21.47
N PHE A 562 -21.69 -4.14 22.08
CA PHE A 562 -21.75 -3.62 23.44
C PHE A 562 -22.58 -2.32 23.42
N ASP A 563 -23.90 -2.47 23.49
CA ASP A 563 -24.85 -1.36 23.68
C ASP A 563 -25.29 -1.24 25.15
N SER A 564 -24.85 -2.16 26.03
CA SER A 564 -25.19 -2.13 27.45
C SER A 564 -24.28 -1.14 28.20
N PRO A 565 -24.85 -0.21 28.99
CA PRO A 565 -24.08 0.70 29.84
C PRO A 565 -23.21 -0.09 30.82
N LEU A 566 -21.89 0.12 30.76
CA LEU A 566 -20.93 -0.45 31.70
C LEU A 566 -20.49 0.66 32.65
N ASN A 567 -20.65 0.43 33.96
CA ASN A 567 -20.33 1.41 35.00
C ASN A 567 -18.80 1.54 35.21
N ILE A 568 -18.05 1.78 34.12
CA ILE A 568 -16.60 1.71 34.02
C ILE A 568 -16.10 2.96 33.27
N THR A 569 -14.95 3.50 33.68
CA THR A 569 -14.32 4.66 33.01
C THR A 569 -13.28 4.17 32.02
N MET A 570 -13.48 4.44 30.72
CA MET A 570 -12.53 4.04 29.67
C MET A 570 -11.16 4.68 29.89
N GLY A 571 -10.10 3.89 29.82
CA GLY A 571 -8.74 4.33 30.11
C GLY A 571 -8.42 4.46 31.61
N GLY A 572 -9.34 4.09 32.49
CA GLY A 572 -9.14 3.99 33.93
C GLY A 572 -8.46 2.67 34.32
N LYS A 573 -8.21 2.49 35.62
CA LYS A 573 -7.59 1.26 36.17
C LYS A 573 -8.41 0.00 35.86
N ASP A 574 -9.72 0.14 35.72
CA ASP A 574 -10.66 -0.96 35.46
C ASP A 574 -10.92 -1.20 33.94
N ASP A 575 -10.37 -0.35 33.05
CA ASP A 575 -10.45 -0.50 31.59
C ASP A 575 -9.22 0.13 30.90
N GLU A 576 -8.07 -0.54 31.03
CA GLU A 576 -6.81 -0.09 30.43
C GLU A 576 -6.87 -0.03 28.89
N TRP A 577 -6.11 0.92 28.33
CA TRP A 577 -5.96 1.08 26.89
C TRP A 577 -5.17 -0.08 26.28
N ILE A 578 -5.74 -0.70 25.24
CA ILE A 578 -5.03 -1.60 24.32
C ILE A 578 -4.24 -0.76 23.32
N ILE A 579 -4.90 0.25 22.73
CA ILE A 579 -4.29 1.31 21.95
C ILE A 579 -4.63 2.64 22.65
N PRO A 580 -3.63 3.40 23.13
CA PRO A 580 -3.86 4.63 23.88
C PRO A 580 -4.81 5.60 23.16
N GLY A 581 -5.95 5.90 23.79
CA GLY A 581 -6.95 6.84 23.28
C GLY A 581 -7.78 6.35 22.09
N LEU A 582 -7.58 5.12 21.62
CA LEU A 582 -8.26 4.57 20.43
C LEU A 582 -9.04 3.29 20.73
N LEU A 583 -8.49 2.38 21.54
CA LEU A 583 -9.11 1.09 21.82
C LEU A 583 -8.81 0.65 23.26
N SER A 584 -9.85 0.43 24.05
CA SER A 584 -9.82 -0.20 25.37
C SER A 584 -10.45 -1.60 25.33
N ARG A 585 -10.28 -2.40 26.39
CA ARG A 585 -10.89 -3.74 26.49
C ARG A 585 -12.41 -3.72 26.40
N HIS A 586 -13.03 -2.60 26.79
CA HIS A 586 -14.48 -2.43 26.78
C HIS A 586 -14.99 -1.57 25.61
N SER A 587 -14.10 -1.15 24.69
CA SER A 587 -14.49 -0.37 23.51
C SER A 587 -15.29 -1.17 22.47
N SER A 588 -15.19 -2.50 22.47
CA SER A 588 -15.93 -3.39 21.58
C SER A 588 -15.93 -4.84 22.10
N VAL A 589 -16.90 -5.63 21.67
CA VAL A 589 -17.04 -7.06 22.02
C VAL A 589 -15.87 -7.93 21.57
N TYR A 590 -15.09 -7.48 20.59
CA TYR A 590 -13.87 -8.18 20.17
C TYR A 590 -12.60 -7.56 20.70
N SER A 591 -12.65 -6.41 21.40
CA SER A 591 -11.46 -5.74 21.92
C SER A 591 -10.68 -6.62 22.90
N ASN A 592 -11.34 -7.54 23.61
CA ASN A 592 -10.70 -8.48 24.52
C ASN A 592 -10.34 -9.84 23.86
N THR A 593 -10.43 -9.94 22.53
CA THR A 593 -10.16 -11.17 21.77
C THR A 593 -9.05 -10.96 20.74
N ASP A 594 -8.44 -12.06 20.28
CA ASP A 594 -7.47 -12.02 19.17
C ASP A 594 -8.11 -11.65 17.81
N GLN A 595 -9.44 -11.50 17.75
CA GLN A 595 -10.21 -11.17 16.56
C GLN A 595 -10.48 -9.67 16.39
N TRP A 596 -9.90 -8.81 17.23
CA TRP A 596 -10.12 -7.35 17.18
C TRP A 596 -9.84 -6.72 15.81
N TYR A 597 -8.94 -7.30 15.00
CA TYR A 597 -8.60 -6.84 13.65
C TYR A 597 -9.77 -6.95 12.65
N LEU A 598 -10.83 -7.71 12.97
CA LEU A 598 -12.04 -7.79 12.15
C LEU A 598 -12.90 -6.52 12.25
N LEU A 599 -12.74 -5.71 13.30
CA LEU A 599 -13.58 -4.55 13.57
C LEU A 599 -13.17 -3.32 12.79
N HIS A 600 -14.09 -2.76 12.02
CA HIS A 600 -13.86 -1.58 11.19
C HIS A 600 -14.93 -0.53 11.47
N TRP A 601 -14.51 0.71 11.74
CA TRP A 601 -15.42 1.82 12.02
C TRP A 601 -15.41 2.81 10.86
N VAL A 602 -16.60 3.17 10.38
CA VAL A 602 -16.83 4.16 9.33
C VAL A 602 -17.69 5.27 9.91
N PHE A 603 -17.28 6.53 9.74
CA PHE A 603 -18.06 7.67 10.20
C PHE A 603 -18.73 8.36 9.01
N TRP A 604 -20.05 8.52 9.07
CA TRP A 604 -20.82 9.20 8.02
C TRP A 604 -21.79 10.21 8.61
N MET A 605 -21.58 11.50 8.32
CA MET A 605 -22.32 12.60 8.98
C MET A 605 -23.10 13.48 7.98
N THR A 606 -23.10 13.11 6.70
CA THR A 606 -23.80 13.84 5.63
C THR A 606 -25.06 13.10 5.21
N ASP A 607 -25.94 13.77 4.50
CA ASP A 607 -27.19 13.16 4.04
C ASP A 607 -26.96 11.89 3.21
N SER A 608 -27.94 10.98 3.21
CA SER A 608 -27.87 9.73 2.45
C SER A 608 -27.70 9.94 0.94
N SER A 609 -28.23 11.05 0.39
CA SER A 609 -28.10 11.40 -1.02
C SER A 609 -26.66 11.68 -1.46
N THR A 610 -25.75 12.00 -0.53
CA THR A 610 -24.34 12.21 -0.85
C THR A 610 -23.51 10.91 -0.84
N PHE A 611 -24.14 9.77 -0.51
CA PHE A 611 -23.52 8.46 -0.48
C PHE A 611 -23.42 7.85 -1.89
N GLN A 612 -22.35 8.20 -2.59
CA GLN A 612 -22.04 7.77 -3.97
C GLN A 612 -21.44 6.35 -4.10
N GLU A 613 -21.42 5.81 -5.32
CA GLU A 613 -20.85 4.48 -5.70
C GLU A 613 -19.44 4.25 -5.13
N ARG A 614 -18.58 5.26 -5.16
CA ARG A 614 -17.21 5.17 -4.61
C ARG A 614 -17.17 4.80 -3.13
N HIS A 615 -18.18 5.20 -2.34
CA HIS A 615 -18.22 4.90 -0.91
C HIS A 615 -18.63 3.45 -0.67
N TYR A 616 -19.54 2.92 -1.49
CA TYR A 616 -19.83 1.48 -1.50
C TYR A 616 -18.57 0.68 -1.84
N LYS A 617 -17.83 1.09 -2.88
CA LYS A 617 -16.55 0.43 -3.25
C LYS A 617 -15.51 0.50 -2.14
N ALA A 618 -15.40 1.64 -1.44
CA ALA A 618 -14.49 1.79 -0.32
C ALA A 618 -14.85 0.85 0.85
N ILE A 619 -16.13 0.67 1.15
CA ILE A 619 -16.58 -0.30 2.16
C ILE A 619 -16.33 -1.74 1.67
N GLU A 620 -16.62 -2.05 0.41
CA GLU A 620 -16.38 -3.39 -0.16
C GLU A 620 -14.92 -3.83 -0.05
N LEU A 621 -13.96 -2.90 -0.17
CA LEU A 621 -12.54 -3.19 0.02
C LEU A 621 -12.20 -3.72 1.40
N VAL A 622 -12.93 -3.30 2.43
CA VAL A 622 -12.75 -3.84 3.77
C VAL A 622 -12.92 -5.36 3.74
N TRP A 623 -13.92 -5.87 3.02
CA TRP A 623 -14.11 -7.31 2.84
C TRP A 623 -13.19 -7.95 1.81
N VAL A 624 -12.69 -7.20 0.82
CA VAL A 624 -11.64 -7.70 -0.09
C VAL A 624 -10.37 -8.05 0.70
N HIS A 625 -9.94 -7.17 1.61
CA HIS A 625 -8.74 -7.38 2.43
C HIS A 625 -9.00 -8.23 3.67
N THR A 626 -10.17 -8.07 4.28
CA THR A 626 -10.58 -8.75 5.52
C THR A 626 -11.99 -9.35 5.34
N PRO A 627 -12.11 -10.54 4.71
CA PRO A 627 -13.41 -11.11 4.30
C PRO A 627 -14.43 -11.31 5.43
N ASN A 628 -13.98 -11.50 6.66
CA ASN A 628 -14.82 -11.64 7.84
C ASN A 628 -14.94 -10.34 8.65
N ALA A 629 -14.67 -9.18 8.03
CA ALA A 629 -14.73 -7.91 8.71
C ALA A 629 -16.16 -7.55 9.14
N ILE A 630 -16.23 -6.90 10.29
CA ILE A 630 -17.44 -6.34 10.87
C ILE A 630 -17.34 -4.82 10.76
N VAL A 631 -18.23 -4.23 9.96
CA VAL A 631 -18.23 -2.79 9.68
C VAL A 631 -19.31 -2.11 10.49
N PHE A 632 -18.91 -1.18 11.35
CA PHE A 632 -19.81 -0.29 12.08
C PHE A 632 -19.83 1.08 11.44
N VAL A 633 -20.99 1.48 10.91
CA VAL A 633 -21.19 2.80 10.29
C VAL A 633 -21.84 3.72 11.31
N LEU A 634 -21.02 4.55 11.96
CA LEU A 634 -21.47 5.55 12.92
C LEU A 634 -22.04 6.76 12.17
N THR A 635 -23.32 7.08 12.42
CA THR A 635 -24.02 8.14 11.66
C THR A 635 -25.16 8.78 12.44
N ASN A 636 -25.46 10.03 12.10
CA ASN A 636 -26.69 10.73 12.53
C ASN A 636 -27.70 10.90 11.38
N THR A 637 -27.34 10.53 10.15
CA THR A 637 -28.09 10.84 8.93
C THR A 637 -28.60 9.62 8.18
N LEU A 638 -27.83 8.52 8.09
CA LEU A 638 -28.26 7.34 7.33
C LEU A 638 -29.34 6.54 8.09
N PRO A 639 -30.37 6.01 7.43
CA PRO A 639 -31.39 5.17 8.07
C PRO A 639 -30.82 3.79 8.47
N ASP A 640 -31.49 3.09 9.39
CA ASP A 640 -30.96 1.84 9.97
C ASP A 640 -30.93 0.67 8.97
N ASP A 641 -31.79 0.74 7.95
CA ASP A 641 -31.94 -0.23 6.86
C ASP A 641 -31.07 0.09 5.64
N PHE A 642 -30.23 1.14 5.70
CA PHE A 642 -29.45 1.62 4.55
C PHE A 642 -28.56 0.54 3.90
N PHE A 643 -28.02 -0.40 4.68
CA PHE A 643 -27.19 -1.51 4.20
C PHE A 643 -27.89 -2.88 4.24
N THR A 644 -29.22 -2.91 4.15
CA THR A 644 -29.99 -4.16 4.21
C THR A 644 -29.60 -5.13 3.09
N GLU A 645 -29.29 -4.64 1.89
CA GLU A 645 -28.86 -5.48 0.78
C GLU A 645 -27.56 -6.24 1.10
N TYR A 646 -26.58 -5.58 1.71
CA TYR A 646 -25.33 -6.21 2.16
C TYR A 646 -25.58 -7.27 3.24
N LYS A 647 -26.45 -6.98 4.22
CA LYS A 647 -26.83 -7.94 5.25
C LYS A 647 -27.50 -9.18 4.65
N ASN A 648 -28.39 -9.01 3.66
CA ASN A 648 -29.05 -10.10 2.96
C ASN A 648 -28.06 -11.00 2.18
N GLN A 649 -26.91 -10.45 1.79
CA GLN A 649 -25.82 -11.17 1.14
C GLN A 649 -24.83 -11.80 2.14
N GLY A 650 -25.06 -11.66 3.45
CA GLY A 650 -24.23 -12.25 4.52
C GLY A 650 -23.09 -11.36 5.01
N TYR A 651 -22.98 -10.11 4.53
CA TYR A 651 -21.98 -9.17 5.02
C TYR A 651 -22.34 -8.62 6.40
N GLN A 652 -21.32 -8.46 7.25
CA GLN A 652 -21.48 -7.94 8.61
C GLN A 652 -21.29 -6.41 8.60
N ILE A 653 -22.36 -5.68 8.33
CA ILE A 653 -22.38 -4.21 8.37
C ILE A 653 -23.57 -3.70 9.18
N TYR A 654 -23.31 -2.78 10.09
CA TYR A 654 -24.33 -2.26 11.02
C TYR A 654 -24.30 -0.74 11.06
N VAL A 655 -25.46 -0.12 10.82
CA VAL A 655 -25.65 1.31 11.04
C VAL A 655 -25.82 1.54 12.54
N ILE A 656 -24.99 2.42 13.09
CA ILE A 656 -25.04 2.80 14.49
C ILE A 656 -25.39 4.27 14.58
N LYS A 657 -26.59 4.56 15.07
CA LYS A 657 -27.03 5.92 15.34
C LYS A 657 -26.21 6.56 16.45
N PHE A 658 -25.91 7.84 16.29
CA PHE A 658 -25.19 8.64 17.27
C PHE A 658 -25.83 10.02 17.43
N ASN A 659 -26.25 10.34 18.65
CA ASN A 659 -26.68 11.67 19.06
C ASN A 659 -26.35 11.87 20.55
N LYS A 660 -26.52 13.09 21.07
CA LYS A 660 -26.21 13.43 22.46
C LYS A 660 -26.82 12.44 23.46
N ASP A 661 -28.10 12.14 23.30
CA ASP A 661 -28.84 11.32 24.26
C ASP A 661 -28.37 9.86 24.20
N ILE A 662 -28.14 9.34 22.99
CA ILE A 662 -27.59 8.00 22.76
C ILE A 662 -26.16 7.86 23.33
N ILE A 663 -25.31 8.89 23.20
CA ILE A 663 -23.96 8.90 23.81
C ILE A 663 -24.03 8.80 25.32
N LEU A 664 -24.95 9.56 25.92
CA LEU A 664 -25.12 9.60 27.37
C LEU A 664 -25.72 8.30 27.90
N ASP A 665 -26.70 7.75 27.20
CA ASP A 665 -27.35 6.47 27.51
C ASP A 665 -26.36 5.32 27.43
N ARG A 666 -25.58 5.24 26.35
CA ARG A 666 -24.55 4.22 26.14
C ARG A 666 -23.27 4.44 26.95
N GLN A 667 -23.19 5.52 27.73
CA GLN A 667 -22.01 5.90 28.50
C GLN A 667 -20.71 6.07 27.69
N TRP A 668 -20.81 6.54 26.45
CA TRP A 668 -19.66 6.78 25.56
C TRP A 668 -18.91 8.08 25.92
N PHE A 669 -18.33 8.13 27.12
CA PHE A 669 -17.58 9.27 27.63
C PHE A 669 -16.45 8.87 28.60
N LEU A 670 -15.40 9.69 28.66
CA LEU A 670 -14.22 9.48 29.50
C LEU A 670 -14.43 10.04 30.92
N GLY A 671 -15.22 9.33 31.73
CA GLY A 671 -15.48 9.67 33.13
C GLY A 671 -16.41 10.88 33.35
N GLN A 672 -16.49 11.36 34.60
CA GLN A 672 -17.51 12.34 35.00
C GLN A 672 -17.35 13.72 34.34
N ASN A 673 -16.13 14.17 34.09
CA ASN A 673 -15.89 15.49 33.49
C ASN A 673 -16.39 15.57 32.04
N SER A 674 -16.11 14.53 31.25
CA SER A 674 -16.58 14.47 29.86
C SER A 674 -18.08 14.17 29.77
N LYS A 675 -18.64 13.38 30.71
CA LYS A 675 -20.10 13.26 30.88
C LYS A 675 -20.76 14.62 31.11
N ASN A 676 -20.27 15.38 32.09
CA ASN A 676 -20.76 16.72 32.42
C ASN A 676 -20.61 17.66 31.21
N TRP A 677 -19.52 17.53 30.46
CA TRP A 677 -19.30 18.30 29.24
C TRP A 677 -20.30 17.95 28.14
N ILE A 678 -20.55 16.67 27.84
CA ILE A 678 -21.55 16.25 26.85
C ILE A 678 -22.96 16.69 27.26
N GLN A 679 -23.31 16.56 28.54
CA GLN A 679 -24.59 17.03 29.09
C GLN A 679 -24.78 18.53 28.87
N ASN A 680 -23.70 19.31 29.00
CA ASN A 680 -23.71 20.76 28.87
C ASN A 680 -23.24 21.27 27.50
N TRP A 681 -22.89 20.40 26.55
CA TRP A 681 -22.31 20.77 25.26
C TRP A 681 -23.18 21.78 24.51
N ILE A 682 -24.50 21.61 24.54
CA ILE A 682 -25.47 22.51 23.89
C ILE A 682 -25.56 23.87 24.62
N LYS A 683 -25.22 23.90 25.91
CA LYS A 683 -25.33 25.09 26.76
C LYS A 683 -24.08 25.97 26.74
N THR A 684 -22.91 25.42 26.41
CA THR A 684 -21.65 26.15 26.38
C THR A 684 -21.63 27.16 25.24
N GLU A 685 -21.60 28.43 25.60
CA GLU A 685 -21.31 29.51 24.68
C GLU A 685 -19.95 30.08 25.03
N PHE A 686 -19.16 30.36 24.02
CA PHE A 686 -17.85 30.93 24.23
C PHE A 686 -17.46 31.86 23.10
N ILE A 687 -16.64 32.82 23.46
CA ILE A 687 -15.93 33.70 22.53
C ILE A 687 -14.53 33.87 23.06
N GLY A 688 -13.52 33.81 22.20
CA GLY A 688 -12.18 34.07 22.70
C GLY A 688 -11.89 35.55 22.84
N SER A 689 -10.85 35.82 23.62
CA SER A 689 -10.30 37.14 23.84
C SER A 689 -8.87 37.25 23.32
N ASP A 690 -8.42 38.47 23.12
CA ASP A 690 -7.05 38.83 22.81
C ASP A 690 -6.74 40.19 23.46
N ILE A 691 -5.49 40.67 23.38
CA ILE A 691 -5.03 41.86 24.11
C ILE A 691 -4.58 42.93 23.12
N SER A 692 -5.16 44.14 23.21
CA SER A 692 -4.63 45.33 22.55
C SER A 692 -3.66 46.06 23.48
N LYS A 693 -2.57 46.58 22.92
CA LYS A 693 -1.60 47.45 23.63
C LYS A 693 -1.72 48.91 23.23
N LEU A 694 -2.66 49.25 22.36
CA LEU A 694 -2.88 50.62 21.90
C LEU A 694 -3.74 51.36 22.93
N SER A 695 -3.25 52.48 23.44
CA SER A 695 -3.96 53.29 24.43
C SER A 695 -5.31 53.80 23.91
N SER A 696 -5.43 54.03 22.60
CA SER A 696 -6.69 54.41 21.95
C SER A 696 -7.77 53.33 22.02
N ASP A 697 -7.41 52.08 22.27
CA ASP A 697 -8.34 50.96 22.28
C ASP A 697 -8.96 50.71 23.66
N PHE A 698 -8.34 51.22 24.72
CA PHE A 698 -8.77 50.98 26.10
C PHE A 698 -10.18 51.50 26.42
N GLU A 699 -10.68 52.44 25.62
CA GLU A 699 -12.07 52.94 25.74
C GLU A 699 -13.09 51.82 25.46
N TRP A 700 -12.81 50.95 24.50
CA TRP A 700 -13.74 49.93 24.02
C TRP A 700 -13.38 48.50 24.43
N THR A 701 -12.22 48.26 25.05
CA THR A 701 -11.82 46.95 25.63
C THR A 701 -12.62 46.64 26.90
N LEU A 702 -12.68 45.35 27.29
CA LEU A 702 -13.39 44.87 28.47
C LEU A 702 -12.80 45.39 29.78
N ASP A 703 -11.49 45.64 29.81
CA ASP A 703 -10.73 45.99 31.00
C ASP A 703 -9.55 46.93 30.69
N ALA A 704 -8.87 47.38 31.75
CA ALA A 704 -7.74 48.32 31.67
C ALA A 704 -6.47 47.68 31.11
N GLU A 705 -6.42 46.35 31.09
CA GLU A 705 -5.35 45.54 30.50
C GLU A 705 -5.46 45.45 28.97
N GLY A 706 -6.55 45.96 28.39
CA GLY A 706 -6.76 46.01 26.95
C GLY A 706 -7.38 44.75 26.36
N THR A 707 -8.07 43.94 27.16
CA THR A 707 -8.70 42.70 26.68
C THR A 707 -9.86 43.02 25.74
N TYR A 708 -9.84 42.48 24.52
CA TYR A 708 -10.95 42.56 23.58
C TYR A 708 -11.40 41.18 23.13
N LEU A 709 -12.62 41.09 22.60
CA LEU A 709 -13.22 39.83 22.14
C LEU A 709 -12.96 39.61 20.65
N ALA A 710 -12.38 38.45 20.33
CA ALA A 710 -12.01 38.04 18.98
C ALA A 710 -13.06 37.06 18.42
N PRO A 711 -13.97 37.50 17.53
CA PRO A 711 -15.05 36.65 17.01
C PRO A 711 -14.59 35.59 15.99
N GLY A 712 -13.30 35.51 15.69
CA GLY A 712 -12.75 34.54 14.74
C GLY A 712 -12.97 33.08 15.16
N ILE A 713 -13.11 32.82 16.47
CA ILE A 713 -13.51 31.52 17.01
C ILE A 713 -14.51 31.75 18.13
N MET A 714 -15.78 31.45 17.85
CA MET A 714 -16.86 31.61 18.81
C MET A 714 -17.96 30.56 18.59
N ARG A 715 -18.71 30.28 19.65
CA ARG A 715 -19.84 29.38 19.65
C ARG A 715 -20.98 30.01 20.44
N PHE A 716 -22.11 30.16 19.78
CA PHE A 716 -23.34 30.69 20.37
C PHE A 716 -24.54 29.86 19.92
N ARG A 717 -25.61 29.88 20.71
CA ARG A 717 -26.88 29.26 20.28
C ARG A 717 -27.48 30.04 19.11
N LYS A 718 -28.11 29.31 18.19
CA LYS A 718 -28.86 29.91 17.08
C LYS A 718 -29.96 30.84 17.63
N GLY A 719 -30.12 32.02 17.02
CA GLY A 719 -31.20 32.96 17.36
C GLY A 719 -30.93 33.88 18.56
N ARG A 720 -29.68 34.02 19.01
CA ARG A 720 -29.30 35.02 20.03
C ARG A 720 -29.57 36.44 19.52
N SER A 721 -30.48 37.18 20.17
CA SER A 721 -30.82 38.57 19.81
C SER A 721 -29.60 39.50 19.88
N MET A 722 -28.63 39.20 20.75
CA MET A 722 -27.33 39.86 20.86
C MET A 722 -26.73 40.21 19.49
N PHE A 723 -26.63 39.25 18.56
CA PHE A 723 -25.97 39.52 17.28
C PHE A 723 -26.77 40.46 16.38
N ARG A 724 -28.11 40.38 16.45
CA ARG A 724 -28.99 41.33 15.77
C ARG A 724 -28.80 42.73 16.35
N GLU A 725 -28.82 42.87 17.67
CA GLU A 725 -28.67 44.15 18.37
C GLU A 725 -27.27 44.76 18.12
N ILE A 726 -26.22 43.95 18.16
CA ILE A 726 -24.85 44.36 17.79
C ILE A 726 -24.82 44.87 16.35
N ALA A 727 -25.45 44.16 15.41
CA ALA A 727 -25.50 44.56 14.01
C ALA A 727 -26.30 45.85 13.80
N GLU A 728 -27.47 45.99 14.43
CA GLU A 728 -28.31 47.20 14.39
C GLU A 728 -27.56 48.44 14.92
N LEU A 729 -26.77 48.28 15.99
CA LEU A 729 -25.94 49.34 16.55
C LEU A 729 -24.73 49.66 15.66
N ALA A 730 -24.02 48.63 15.20
CA ALA A 730 -22.81 48.78 14.41
C ALA A 730 -23.10 49.35 13.01
N PHE A 731 -24.18 48.91 12.37
CA PHE A 731 -24.62 49.33 11.03
C PHE A 731 -25.75 50.36 11.07
N SER A 732 -25.68 51.29 12.02
CA SER A 732 -26.59 52.44 12.11
C SER A 732 -26.26 53.51 11.05
N LEU A 733 -27.10 54.55 10.95
CA LEU A 733 -26.88 55.70 10.05
C LEU A 733 -25.53 56.42 10.28
N THR A 734 -24.87 56.17 11.42
CA THR A 734 -23.55 56.72 11.77
C THR A 734 -22.38 55.77 11.47
N TYR A 735 -22.62 54.65 10.79
CA TYR A 735 -21.57 53.69 10.44
C TYR A 735 -20.52 54.31 9.50
N ILE A 736 -19.25 54.17 9.86
CA ILE A 736 -18.11 54.67 9.08
C ILE A 736 -17.38 53.47 8.48
N THR A 737 -17.39 53.36 7.15
CA THR A 737 -16.75 52.26 6.40
C THR A 737 -15.23 52.19 6.59
N SER A 738 -14.59 53.31 6.93
CA SER A 738 -13.15 53.36 7.25
C SER A 738 -12.83 52.99 8.70
N CYS A 739 -13.82 52.76 9.57
CA CYS A 739 -13.57 52.42 10.96
C CYS A 739 -13.11 50.96 11.11
N PHE A 740 -11.84 50.79 11.44
CA PHE A 740 -11.25 49.49 11.74
C PHE A 740 -11.93 48.82 12.95
N ASN A 741 -12.29 47.54 12.83
CA ASN A 741 -12.99 46.72 13.84
C ASN A 741 -14.39 47.20 14.28
N CYS A 742 -14.95 48.28 13.73
CA CYS A 742 -16.23 48.85 14.17
C CYS A 742 -17.44 47.92 14.03
N ALA A 743 -17.41 46.92 13.14
CA ALA A 743 -18.44 45.88 13.00
C ALA A 743 -17.94 44.47 13.40
N GLY A 744 -16.72 44.40 13.98
CA GLY A 744 -16.05 43.15 14.33
C GLY A 744 -15.73 43.10 15.82
N PRO A 745 -14.46 42.92 16.22
CA PRO A 745 -14.06 42.84 17.62
C PRO A 745 -14.59 43.98 18.49
N ARG A 746 -14.59 45.23 17.99
CA ARG A 746 -15.00 46.40 18.78
C ARG A 746 -16.49 46.37 19.12
N ALA A 747 -17.37 46.13 18.14
CA ALA A 747 -18.81 46.10 18.36
C ALA A 747 -19.22 45.03 19.39
N ILE A 748 -18.68 43.82 19.21
CA ILE A 748 -18.93 42.68 20.10
C ILE A 748 -18.36 42.95 21.50
N THR A 749 -17.14 43.49 21.58
CA THR A 749 -16.51 43.83 22.86
C THR A 749 -17.30 44.90 23.60
N MET A 750 -17.76 45.96 22.93
CA MET A 750 -18.53 47.03 23.55
C MET A 750 -19.91 46.56 24.05
N TYR A 751 -20.61 45.76 23.24
CA TYR A 751 -21.90 45.20 23.65
C TYR A 751 -21.72 44.25 24.85
N ILE A 752 -20.75 43.34 24.79
CA ILE A 752 -20.48 42.40 25.88
C ILE A 752 -19.95 43.15 27.11
N LYS A 753 -19.15 44.21 26.97
CA LYS A 753 -18.69 45.06 28.09
C LYS A 753 -19.87 45.62 28.89
N GLN A 754 -20.93 46.06 28.21
CA GLN A 754 -22.14 46.59 28.85
C GLN A 754 -23.03 45.50 29.49
N HIS A 755 -22.98 44.27 28.98
CA HIS A 755 -23.87 43.18 29.38
C HIS A 755 -23.14 42.01 30.06
N ARG A 756 -21.86 42.18 30.41
CA ARG A 756 -20.92 41.10 30.73
C ARG A 756 -21.43 40.22 31.86
N ASP A 757 -21.82 40.84 32.97
CA ASP A 757 -22.27 40.14 34.17
C ASP A 757 -23.48 39.26 33.89
N ILE A 758 -24.42 39.74 33.07
CA ILE A 758 -25.63 39.00 32.70
C ILE A 758 -25.26 37.85 31.76
N LEU A 759 -24.39 38.09 30.78
CA LEU A 759 -24.03 37.09 29.79
C LEU A 759 -23.18 35.95 30.38
N GLU A 760 -22.17 36.28 31.19
CA GLU A 760 -21.34 35.29 31.88
C GLU A 760 -22.18 34.47 32.88
N LYS A 761 -23.11 35.12 33.61
CA LYS A 761 -24.07 34.43 34.50
C LYS A 761 -24.98 33.45 33.75
N HIS A 762 -25.28 33.72 32.48
CA HIS A 762 -26.10 32.85 31.63
C HIS A 762 -25.27 31.91 30.73
N GLY A 763 -23.99 31.72 31.06
CA GLY A 763 -23.15 30.66 30.49
C GLY A 763 -22.28 31.06 29.30
N LEU A 764 -22.06 32.36 29.06
CA LEU A 764 -21.00 32.82 28.17
C LEU A 764 -19.64 32.70 28.85
N THR A 765 -18.71 31.98 28.23
CA THR A 765 -17.32 31.88 28.69
C THR A 765 -16.40 32.65 27.77
N ILE A 766 -15.63 33.60 28.32
CA ILE A 766 -14.56 34.28 27.58
C ILE A 766 -13.29 33.43 27.64
N LEU A 767 -12.83 32.92 26.50
CA LEU A 767 -11.64 32.07 26.44
C LEU A 767 -10.37 32.93 26.27
N PRO A 768 -9.30 32.70 27.05
CA PRO A 768 -8.06 33.45 26.89
C PRO A 768 -7.42 33.21 25.52
N GLY A 769 -6.77 34.24 24.96
CA GLY A 769 -6.20 34.20 23.61
C GLY A 769 -5.24 33.05 23.31
N ARG A 770 -4.50 32.54 24.31
CA ARG A 770 -3.63 31.35 24.13
C ARG A 770 -4.37 30.07 23.73
N ILE A 771 -5.68 29.98 24.01
CA ILE A 771 -6.52 28.84 23.63
C ILE A 771 -6.91 28.94 22.14
N LEU A 772 -7.07 30.15 21.62
CA LEU A 772 -7.45 30.38 20.23
C LEU A 772 -6.23 30.50 19.29
N TYR A 773 -5.19 31.17 19.77
CA TYR A 773 -3.98 31.50 19.03
C TYR A 773 -2.77 30.95 19.79
N PRO A 774 -2.44 29.65 19.62
CA PRO A 774 -1.29 29.05 20.29
C PRO A 774 0.04 29.70 19.88
N ARG A 775 0.05 30.45 18.75
CA ARG A 775 1.14 31.33 18.34
C ARG A 775 0.64 32.78 18.31
N ASN A 776 1.35 33.66 19.01
CA ASN A 776 1.06 35.09 19.06
C ASN A 776 1.40 35.76 17.71
N TYR A 777 0.58 36.70 17.26
CA TYR A 777 0.84 37.43 16.01
C TYR A 777 2.17 38.23 16.03
N LEU A 778 2.68 38.59 17.22
CA LEU A 778 3.95 39.29 17.37
C LEU A 778 5.15 38.45 16.91
N SER A 779 5.08 37.13 17.04
CA SER A 779 6.13 36.20 16.58
C SER A 779 5.86 35.61 15.19
N ILE A 780 4.80 36.07 14.51
CA ILE A 780 4.41 35.51 13.21
C ILE A 780 5.43 35.82 12.11
N ASN A 781 6.21 36.90 12.26
CA ASN A 781 7.20 37.34 11.28
C ASN A 781 8.21 36.24 10.92
N GLU A 782 8.60 35.42 11.89
CA GLU A 782 9.54 34.31 11.68
C GLU A 782 8.99 33.23 10.72
N LEU A 783 7.65 33.13 10.60
CA LEU A 783 7.01 32.14 9.73
C LEU A 783 6.93 32.58 8.27
N PHE A 784 7.13 33.87 7.98
CA PHE A 784 7.14 34.44 6.63
C PHE A 784 8.53 34.41 5.98
N ILE A 785 9.59 34.20 6.76
CA ILE A 785 10.98 34.22 6.28
C ILE A 785 11.40 32.78 5.94
N PHE A 786 12.28 32.61 4.94
CA PHE A 786 12.87 31.31 4.63
C PHE A 786 13.48 30.67 5.88
N ASP A 787 13.20 29.38 6.08
CA ASP A 787 13.77 28.61 7.18
C ASP A 787 14.06 27.18 6.72
N GLN A 788 15.31 26.75 6.86
CA GLN A 788 15.78 25.43 6.47
C GLN A 788 15.08 24.29 7.24
N ILE A 789 14.53 24.59 8.42
CA ILE A 789 13.74 23.64 9.23
C ILE A 789 12.23 23.94 9.18
N ALA A 790 11.75 24.71 8.19
CA ALA A 790 10.34 25.09 8.05
C ALA A 790 9.40 23.87 8.03
N SER A 791 9.74 22.79 7.33
CA SER A 791 8.91 21.57 7.29
C SER A 791 8.75 20.91 8.66
N ARG A 792 9.83 20.85 9.45
CA ARG A 792 9.80 20.29 10.82
C ARG A 792 9.03 21.21 11.77
N LYS A 793 9.18 22.53 11.64
CA LYS A 793 8.39 23.52 12.40
C LYS A 793 6.90 23.40 12.06
N LEU A 794 6.56 23.21 10.79
CA LEU A 794 5.18 22.98 10.35
C LEU A 794 4.61 21.69 10.95
N GLU A 795 5.35 20.58 10.92
CA GLU A 795 4.93 19.33 11.57
C GLU A 795 4.68 19.50 13.08
N GLN A 796 5.53 20.26 13.78
CA GLN A 796 5.33 20.56 15.20
C GLN A 796 4.11 21.44 15.45
N ILE A 797 3.86 22.43 14.58
CA ILE A 797 2.65 23.26 14.65
C ILE A 797 1.42 22.40 14.43
N VAL A 798 1.40 21.52 13.43
CA VAL A 798 0.28 20.61 13.14
C VAL A 798 -0.03 19.67 14.32
N LYS A 799 0.98 19.24 15.07
CA LYS A 799 0.81 18.40 16.27
C LYS A 799 0.16 19.13 17.45
N SER A 800 0.30 20.45 17.53
CA SER A 800 -0.10 21.26 18.70
C SER A 800 -1.19 22.28 18.40
N SER A 801 -1.49 22.53 17.12
CA SER A 801 -2.48 23.50 16.64
C SER A 801 -3.01 23.12 15.26
N TRP A 802 -4.28 23.44 15.02
CA TRP A 802 -4.90 23.34 13.69
C TRP A 802 -5.11 24.71 13.02
N THR A 803 -4.71 25.79 13.68
CA THR A 803 -4.88 27.16 13.19
C THR A 803 -3.58 27.98 13.32
N ILE A 804 -3.36 28.88 12.35
CA ILE A 804 -2.33 29.93 12.40
C ILE A 804 -3.05 31.25 12.13
N HIS A 805 -3.08 32.14 13.11
CA HIS A 805 -3.71 33.44 12.97
C HIS A 805 -2.73 34.45 12.37
N LEU A 806 -3.03 34.90 11.15
CA LEU A 806 -2.30 35.98 10.48
C LEU A 806 -3.01 37.30 10.79
N PHE A 807 -2.36 38.19 11.56
CA PHE A 807 -2.96 39.46 11.92
C PHE A 807 -2.89 40.44 10.74
N GLY A 808 -4.00 40.57 10.02
CA GLY A 808 -4.09 41.31 8.76
C GLY A 808 -3.34 42.64 8.72
N LYS A 809 -3.49 43.52 9.71
CA LYS A 809 -2.81 44.84 9.74
C LYS A 809 -1.28 44.79 9.95
N MET A 810 -0.75 43.71 10.53
CA MET A 810 0.70 43.53 10.78
C MET A 810 1.35 42.63 9.74
N THR A 811 0.58 41.72 9.13
CA THR A 811 1.06 40.76 8.13
C THR A 811 0.76 41.18 6.70
N ASN A 812 -0.16 42.14 6.45
CA ASN A 812 -0.49 42.65 5.10
C ASN A 812 0.68 43.33 4.38
N THR A 813 1.72 43.76 5.10
CA THR A 813 2.94 44.34 4.54
C THR A 813 4.05 43.31 4.33
N LYS A 814 3.85 42.04 4.75
CA LYS A 814 4.90 41.01 4.75
C LYS A 814 4.81 40.14 3.49
N SER A 815 5.93 39.97 2.81
CA SER A 815 6.06 39.02 1.71
C SER A 815 6.27 37.60 2.25
N ILE A 816 5.67 36.61 1.58
CA ILE A 816 5.88 35.19 1.88
C ILE A 816 7.19 34.76 1.23
N GLY A 817 8.22 34.51 2.03
CA GLY A 817 9.49 33.98 1.56
C GLY A 817 9.35 32.53 1.08
N LYS A 818 9.91 32.21 -0.09
CA LYS A 818 9.95 30.85 -0.63
C LYS A 818 10.70 29.94 0.34
N GLY A 819 10.11 28.79 0.72
CA GLY A 819 10.64 27.88 1.73
C GLY A 819 10.40 28.30 3.19
N SER A 820 9.55 29.29 3.42
CA SER A 820 9.06 29.64 4.77
C SER A 820 7.95 28.68 5.24
N VAL A 821 7.60 28.73 6.53
CA VAL A 821 6.49 27.92 7.06
C VAL A 821 5.17 28.31 6.41
N ILE A 822 4.92 29.60 6.19
CA ILE A 822 3.69 30.06 5.52
C ILE A 822 3.68 29.64 4.05
N ASP A 823 4.82 29.68 3.33
CA ASP A 823 4.90 29.17 1.95
C ASP A 823 4.49 27.69 1.88
N LEU A 824 5.01 26.85 2.79
CA LEU A 824 4.67 25.43 2.87
C LEU A 824 3.20 25.18 3.23
N VAL A 825 2.64 25.92 4.20
CA VAL A 825 1.22 25.85 4.54
C VAL A 825 0.37 26.20 3.33
N THR A 826 0.70 27.31 2.68
CA THR A 826 -0.07 27.87 1.59
C THR A 826 -0.10 26.89 0.41
N LYS A 827 1.04 26.33 0.00
CA LYS A 827 1.13 25.26 -1.01
C LYS A 827 0.36 23.98 -0.66
N LYS A 828 0.24 23.67 0.63
CA LYS A 828 -0.49 22.47 1.09
C LYS A 828 -2.01 22.64 0.99
N PHE A 829 -2.51 23.88 0.97
CA PHE A 829 -3.94 24.20 0.99
C PHE A 829 -4.41 25.02 -0.23
N THR A 830 -3.52 25.35 -1.17
CA THR A 830 -3.89 26.03 -2.42
C THR A 830 -4.68 25.10 -3.33
N LEU A 831 -5.71 25.63 -3.99
CA LEU A 831 -6.39 24.97 -5.13
C LEU A 831 -5.56 25.07 -6.43
N ASP A 832 -4.26 25.34 -6.30
CA ASP A 832 -3.31 25.62 -7.37
C ASP A 832 -3.73 26.71 -8.37
N LEU A 833 -4.64 27.63 -8.01
CA LEU A 833 -5.02 28.73 -8.88
C LEU A 833 -3.82 29.68 -9.12
N PRO A 834 -3.60 30.16 -10.36
CA PRO A 834 -2.62 31.21 -10.59
C PRO A 834 -3.17 32.52 -10.01
N HIS A 835 -2.72 32.85 -8.81
CA HIS A 835 -2.97 34.15 -8.20
C HIS A 835 -1.87 35.12 -8.63
N ALA A 836 -2.21 36.34 -9.06
CA ALA A 836 -1.25 37.42 -8.96
C ALA A 836 -0.90 37.59 -7.47
N SER A 837 0.37 37.86 -7.16
CA SER A 837 0.72 38.37 -5.83
C SER A 837 -0.21 39.54 -5.53
N ALA A 838 -1.04 39.44 -4.48
CA ALA A 838 -1.79 40.59 -4.02
C ALA A 838 -0.76 41.72 -3.83
N PRO A 839 -0.93 42.90 -4.46
CA PRO A 839 0.01 43.98 -4.27
C PRO A 839 0.07 44.26 -2.78
N LEU A 840 1.21 43.93 -2.16
CA LEU A 840 1.46 44.21 -0.76
C LEU A 840 1.37 45.72 -0.62
N VAL A 841 0.42 46.17 0.19
CA VAL A 841 0.20 47.60 0.41
C VAL A 841 1.30 48.09 1.34
N SER A 842 2.41 48.58 0.80
CA SER A 842 3.23 49.58 1.49
C SER A 842 2.65 50.96 1.12
N ASP A 843 2.25 51.73 2.12
CA ASP A 843 1.87 53.15 2.01
C ASP A 843 0.70 53.48 1.06
N GLY A 844 -0.22 52.55 0.83
CA GLY A 844 -1.48 52.83 0.15
C GLY A 844 -1.36 53.04 -1.36
N LYS A 845 -0.24 52.67 -2.00
CA LYS A 845 -0.10 52.68 -3.46
C LYS A 845 0.38 51.33 -3.99
N PRO A 846 -0.27 50.75 -5.01
CA PRO A 846 0.23 49.55 -5.66
C PRO A 846 1.55 49.85 -6.37
N ILE A 847 2.57 49.03 -6.14
CA ILE A 847 3.82 49.05 -6.91
C ILE A 847 3.48 48.55 -8.33
N LEU A 848 3.23 49.48 -9.23
CA LEU A 848 3.20 49.23 -10.67
C LEU A 848 4.64 49.24 -11.17
N GLN A 849 5.34 48.11 -11.04
CA GLN A 849 6.55 47.86 -11.82
C GLN A 849 6.39 46.56 -12.60
N ASP A 850 6.31 46.75 -13.91
CA ASP A 850 6.59 45.80 -14.99
C ASP A 850 6.36 44.33 -14.67
N HIS A 851 5.12 43.89 -14.87
CA HIS A 851 4.85 42.68 -15.62
C HIS A 851 3.54 42.88 -16.38
N LYS A 852 3.50 42.43 -17.64
CA LYS A 852 2.27 42.24 -18.43
C LYS A 852 1.40 41.18 -17.74
N SER A 853 0.80 41.55 -16.62
CA SER A 853 -0.01 40.66 -15.80
C SER A 853 -1.45 40.78 -16.26
N THR A 854 -1.95 39.76 -16.94
CA THR A 854 -3.37 39.62 -17.30
C THR A 854 -4.21 39.48 -16.03
N TYR A 855 -5.14 40.41 -15.82
CA TYR A 855 -6.05 40.46 -14.68
C TYR A 855 -7.32 39.61 -14.93
N PRO A 856 -8.01 39.16 -13.86
CA PRO A 856 -9.28 38.45 -13.97
C PRO A 856 -10.37 39.33 -14.63
N PHE A 857 -11.26 38.68 -15.39
CA PHE A 857 -12.46 39.18 -16.11
C PHE A 857 -12.64 40.71 -16.14
N VAL A 858 -12.60 41.32 -17.34
CA VAL A 858 -12.50 42.78 -17.51
C VAL A 858 -13.70 43.35 -18.27
N LEU A 859 -14.35 44.38 -17.74
CA LEU A 859 -15.34 45.19 -18.48
C LEU A 859 -14.66 46.40 -19.13
N GLU A 860 -14.54 46.43 -20.45
CA GLU A 860 -13.94 47.53 -21.22
C GLU A 860 -14.96 48.64 -21.50
N GLY A 861 -15.00 49.64 -20.59
CA GLY A 861 -15.60 50.99 -20.72
C GLY A 861 -17.14 51.08 -20.68
N PRO A 862 -17.81 52.07 -20.05
CA PRO A 862 -17.30 53.18 -19.25
C PRO A 862 -16.86 52.75 -17.83
N LYS A 863 -16.11 53.61 -17.12
CA LYS A 863 -15.40 53.29 -15.86
C LYS A 863 -16.31 53.01 -14.64
N LYS A 864 -17.63 52.99 -14.81
CA LYS A 864 -18.58 52.80 -13.70
C LYS A 864 -19.62 51.76 -14.10
N TYR A 865 -19.54 50.63 -13.40
CA TYR A 865 -20.44 49.50 -13.54
C TYR A 865 -21.01 49.14 -12.18
N GLN A 866 -22.26 48.68 -12.14
CA GLN A 866 -22.85 48.06 -10.96
C GLN A 866 -23.34 46.65 -11.31
N PHE A 867 -23.01 45.67 -10.45
CA PHE A 867 -23.45 44.29 -10.59
C PHE A 867 -24.71 44.05 -9.77
N ILE A 868 -25.68 43.34 -10.34
CA ILE A 868 -26.85 42.85 -9.60
C ILE A 868 -26.91 41.33 -9.80
N SER A 869 -26.76 40.58 -8.71
CA SER A 869 -26.89 39.12 -8.71
C SER A 869 -28.38 38.75 -8.66
N THR A 870 -28.83 37.89 -9.57
CA THR A 870 -30.25 37.47 -9.65
C THR A 870 -30.56 36.19 -8.89
N THR A 871 -29.57 35.50 -8.31
CA THR A 871 -29.71 34.15 -7.73
C THR A 871 -29.52 34.08 -6.21
N ALA A 872 -29.43 35.20 -5.51
CA ALA A 872 -29.37 35.26 -4.05
C ALA A 872 -30.54 36.06 -3.49
N ASP A 873 -31.41 35.39 -2.73
CA ASP A 873 -32.66 35.96 -2.17
C ASP A 873 -32.45 37.03 -1.07
N GLU A 874 -31.21 37.40 -0.71
CA GLU A 874 -30.96 38.52 0.20
C GLU A 874 -29.75 39.35 -0.26
N VAL A 875 -30.06 40.61 -0.59
CA VAL A 875 -29.26 41.84 -0.62
C VAL A 875 -27.74 41.68 -0.49
N ASP A 876 -27.03 42.04 -1.56
CA ASP A 876 -25.89 42.94 -1.51
C ASP A 876 -25.76 43.59 -2.90
N SER A 877 -26.15 44.86 -3.02
CA SER A 877 -25.82 45.67 -4.18
C SER A 877 -24.33 46.01 -4.11
N TYR A 878 -23.47 45.08 -4.50
CA TYR A 878 -22.03 45.30 -4.54
C TYR A 878 -21.72 46.45 -5.49
N ALA A 879 -21.12 47.52 -4.97
CA ALA A 879 -20.55 48.57 -5.81
C ALA A 879 -19.43 47.92 -6.63
N GLY A 880 -19.67 47.74 -7.93
CA GLY A 880 -18.68 47.15 -8.83
C GLY A 880 -17.36 47.90 -8.74
N SER A 881 -16.26 47.21 -9.04
CA SER A 881 -14.93 47.83 -9.08
C SER A 881 -14.95 49.10 -9.95
N LEU A 882 -14.29 50.17 -9.48
CA LEU A 882 -14.12 51.46 -10.20
C LEU A 882 -13.44 51.31 -11.58
N ASP A 883 -12.93 50.12 -11.91
CA ASP A 883 -12.30 49.79 -13.18
C ASP A 883 -12.98 48.64 -13.92
N GLY A 884 -14.15 48.19 -13.47
CA GLY A 884 -14.91 47.13 -14.14
C GLY A 884 -14.28 45.73 -14.07
N LYS A 885 -13.50 45.42 -13.03
CA LYS A 885 -12.87 44.09 -12.86
C LYS A 885 -13.50 43.30 -11.72
N PHE A 886 -13.59 41.98 -11.88
CA PHE A 886 -13.98 41.06 -10.80
C PHE A 886 -12.76 40.70 -9.93
N GLN A 887 -12.77 41.04 -8.64
CA GLN A 887 -11.66 40.81 -7.71
C GLN A 887 -12.16 40.37 -6.34
N GLY A 888 -11.28 39.76 -5.53
CA GLY A 888 -11.62 39.40 -4.14
C GLY A 888 -12.74 38.38 -4.03
N LEU A 889 -13.84 38.74 -3.35
CA LEU A 889 -15.02 37.88 -3.18
C LEU A 889 -15.87 37.78 -4.45
N ASP A 890 -15.68 38.72 -5.39
CA ASP A 890 -16.48 38.82 -6.62
C ASP A 890 -15.89 37.98 -7.77
N VAL A 891 -14.83 37.20 -7.52
CA VAL A 891 -14.21 36.36 -8.57
C VAL A 891 -15.19 35.29 -9.04
N ILE A 892 -15.33 35.15 -10.35
CA ILE A 892 -16.16 34.10 -10.97
C ILE A 892 -15.33 32.82 -11.05
N PHE A 893 -15.77 31.77 -10.35
CA PHE A 893 -15.13 30.46 -10.39
C PHE A 893 -16.15 29.34 -10.22
N VAL A 894 -15.81 28.16 -10.75
CA VAL A 894 -16.55 26.92 -10.52
C VAL A 894 -16.12 26.34 -9.17
N ARG A 895 -17.10 26.11 -8.29
CA ARG A 895 -16.93 25.47 -6.97
C ARG A 895 -17.55 24.06 -6.99
N GLY A 896 -16.83 23.06 -6.48
CA GLY A 896 -17.30 21.66 -6.50
C GLY A 896 -16.98 20.92 -7.82
N GLY A 897 -17.35 19.65 -7.94
CA GLY A 897 -17.04 18.80 -9.10
C GLY A 897 -15.65 18.10 -9.04
N PRO A 898 -15.35 17.20 -10.01
CA PRO A 898 -14.09 16.45 -10.08
C PRO A 898 -12.87 17.37 -10.27
N VAL A 899 -11.65 16.86 -10.05
CA VAL A 899 -10.41 17.66 -10.21
C VAL A 899 -10.17 18.05 -11.68
N ASN A 900 -10.61 17.17 -12.58
CA ASN A 900 -10.56 17.32 -14.03
C ASN A 900 -11.91 16.94 -14.65
N ALA A 901 -12.23 17.49 -15.81
CA ALA A 901 -13.39 17.12 -16.60
C ALA A 901 -12.95 16.66 -17.99
N SER A 902 -13.68 15.73 -18.61
CA SER A 902 -13.44 15.28 -20.00
C SER A 902 -13.53 16.43 -21.00
N LYS A 903 -14.45 17.35 -20.73
CA LYS A 903 -14.71 18.54 -21.52
C LYS A 903 -15.27 19.59 -20.58
N SER A 904 -14.79 20.83 -20.71
CA SER A 904 -15.49 21.97 -20.16
C SER A 904 -15.89 22.89 -21.30
N ALA A 905 -17.12 23.38 -21.26
CA ALA A 905 -17.58 24.43 -22.15
C ALA A 905 -17.97 25.61 -21.27
N ILE A 906 -17.33 26.75 -21.50
CA ILE A 906 -17.75 28.03 -20.95
C ILE A 906 -18.45 28.76 -22.08
N VAL A 907 -19.73 29.05 -21.93
CA VAL A 907 -20.51 29.86 -22.85
C VAL A 907 -20.85 31.16 -22.13
N ALA A 908 -20.49 32.28 -22.74
CA ALA A 908 -20.77 33.60 -22.23
C ALA A 908 -21.60 34.36 -23.26
N LYS A 909 -22.79 34.78 -22.88
CA LYS A 909 -23.75 35.52 -23.72
C LYS A 909 -24.04 36.87 -23.10
N SER A 910 -24.11 37.91 -23.91
CA SER A 910 -24.51 39.26 -23.50
C SER A 910 -25.71 39.67 -24.35
N ALA A 911 -26.69 40.36 -23.74
CA ALA A 911 -27.92 40.75 -24.42
C ALA A 911 -27.74 41.97 -25.35
N GLN A 912 -26.85 42.90 -25.01
CA GLN A 912 -26.62 44.15 -25.76
C GLN A 912 -25.14 44.39 -26.09
N GLY A 913 -24.23 44.03 -25.19
CA GLY A 913 -22.79 44.16 -25.35
C GLY A 913 -22.13 42.98 -26.08
N LYS A 914 -20.80 42.91 -25.93
CA LYS A 914 -19.92 41.97 -26.63
C LYS A 914 -18.94 41.35 -25.66
N LEU A 915 -18.55 40.10 -25.89
CA LEU A 915 -17.74 39.27 -25.00
C LEU A 915 -16.57 38.61 -25.75
N SER A 916 -15.44 38.39 -25.07
CA SER A 916 -14.25 37.69 -25.61
C SER A 916 -13.37 37.05 -24.53
N PHE A 917 -12.93 35.80 -24.70
CA PHE A 917 -11.98 35.12 -23.78
C PHE A 917 -10.50 35.51 -23.98
N ASN A 918 -10.20 36.60 -24.70
CA ASN A 918 -8.83 37.08 -24.94
C ASN A 918 -8.82 38.61 -25.11
N ALA A 919 -7.85 39.30 -24.51
CA ALA A 919 -7.66 40.75 -24.60
C ALA A 919 -7.56 41.25 -26.06
N ASN A 920 -7.02 40.41 -26.96
CA ASN A 920 -6.85 40.71 -28.38
C ASN A 920 -7.87 39.98 -29.29
N GLY A 921 -8.88 39.30 -28.72
CA GLY A 921 -9.87 38.49 -29.44
C GLY A 921 -11.12 39.26 -29.90
N GLY A 922 -11.80 38.70 -30.91
CA GLY A 922 -12.90 39.31 -31.67
C GLY A 922 -14.22 39.60 -30.92
N TYR A 923 -15.12 40.32 -31.60
CA TYR A 923 -16.29 41.03 -31.08
C TYR A 923 -17.62 40.23 -31.26
N TRP A 924 -18.07 39.50 -30.23
CA TRP A 924 -19.28 38.64 -30.34
C TRP A 924 -20.28 38.86 -29.20
N SER A 925 -21.58 38.81 -29.46
CA SER A 925 -22.62 38.81 -28.42
C SER A 925 -22.65 37.50 -27.62
N GLU A 926 -22.19 36.41 -28.22
CA GLU A 926 -21.99 35.11 -27.60
C GLU A 926 -20.57 34.63 -27.90
N THR A 927 -19.84 34.24 -26.86
CA THR A 927 -18.53 33.62 -26.99
C THR A 927 -18.55 32.33 -26.20
N SER A 928 -18.12 31.25 -26.84
CA SER A 928 -18.00 29.95 -26.17
C SER A 928 -16.59 29.45 -26.33
N ILE A 929 -16.01 28.97 -25.23
CA ILE A 929 -14.74 28.29 -25.26
C ILE A 929 -14.90 26.91 -24.66
N THR A 930 -14.45 25.94 -25.44
CA THR A 930 -14.42 24.55 -25.01
C THR A 930 -12.98 24.19 -24.75
N ILE A 931 -12.72 23.68 -23.54
CA ILE A 931 -11.45 23.09 -23.18
C ILE A 931 -11.68 21.58 -23.08
N ASN A 932 -10.82 20.79 -23.71
CA ASN A 932 -10.83 19.33 -23.54
C ASN A 932 -9.89 18.96 -22.40
N ASN A 933 -10.30 18.00 -21.57
CA ASN A 933 -9.58 17.55 -20.38
C ASN A 933 -9.14 18.62 -19.36
N PRO A 934 -9.87 19.72 -19.15
CA PRO A 934 -9.40 20.78 -18.27
C PRO A 934 -9.34 20.31 -16.82
N THR A 935 -8.30 20.75 -16.12
CA THR A 935 -8.37 20.85 -14.67
C THR A 935 -9.37 21.94 -14.29
N LYS A 936 -9.89 21.86 -13.07
CA LYS A 936 -10.69 22.94 -12.50
C LYS A 936 -9.91 24.27 -12.46
N LYS A 937 -8.59 24.20 -12.29
CA LYS A 937 -7.69 25.35 -12.40
C LYS A 937 -7.72 25.96 -13.79
N ASP A 938 -7.71 25.17 -14.86
CA ASP A 938 -7.71 25.67 -16.24
C ASP A 938 -9.02 26.39 -16.57
N VAL A 939 -10.15 25.82 -16.14
CA VAL A 939 -11.48 26.42 -16.35
C VAL A 939 -11.64 27.70 -15.54
N ASN A 940 -11.18 27.71 -14.29
CA ASN A 940 -11.18 28.93 -13.48
C ASN A 940 -10.19 29.96 -14.01
N SER A 941 -9.04 29.54 -14.55
CA SER A 941 -8.10 30.45 -15.20
C SER A 941 -8.71 31.08 -16.45
N LEU A 942 -9.51 30.33 -17.21
CA LEU A 942 -10.13 30.80 -18.44
C LEU A 942 -11.39 31.65 -18.21
N LEU A 943 -12.22 31.32 -17.21
CA LEU A 943 -13.30 32.19 -16.75
C LEU A 943 -12.76 33.59 -16.39
N ASN A 944 -11.55 33.62 -15.84
CA ASN A 944 -10.85 34.85 -15.50
C ASN A 944 -10.23 35.58 -16.70
N THR A 945 -10.29 35.10 -17.95
CA THR A 945 -9.82 35.87 -19.12
C THR A 945 -10.93 36.54 -19.92
N LEU A 946 -12.19 36.42 -19.50
CA LEU A 946 -13.33 36.93 -20.23
C LEU A 946 -13.47 38.45 -20.14
N VAL A 947 -13.62 39.09 -21.29
CA VAL A 947 -13.71 40.54 -21.45
C VAL A 947 -15.09 40.90 -21.98
N TYR A 948 -15.78 41.83 -21.34
CA TYR A 948 -17.06 42.38 -21.80
C TYR A 948 -16.88 43.82 -22.30
N ARG A 949 -17.62 44.20 -23.34
CA ARG A 949 -17.64 45.54 -23.95
C ARG A 949 -19.10 45.92 -24.20
N PRO A 950 -19.63 46.99 -23.61
CA PRO A 950 -21.01 47.41 -23.84
C PRO A 950 -21.21 47.95 -25.26
N SER A 951 -22.47 47.99 -25.70
CA SER A 951 -22.84 48.52 -27.01
C SER A 951 -22.51 50.02 -27.13
N GLY A 952 -22.29 50.51 -28.35
CA GLY A 952 -22.00 51.94 -28.58
C GLY A 952 -23.13 52.87 -28.13
N GLU A 953 -24.37 52.39 -28.07
CA GLU A 953 -25.52 53.14 -27.55
C GLU A 953 -25.47 53.18 -26.02
N SER A 954 -25.31 52.02 -25.37
CA SER A 954 -25.21 51.91 -23.91
C SER A 954 -24.00 52.64 -23.33
N GLN A 955 -22.91 52.79 -24.10
CA GLN A 955 -21.75 53.60 -23.73
C GLN A 955 -22.06 55.10 -23.64
N ASN A 956 -23.01 55.60 -24.44
CA ASN A 956 -23.33 57.02 -24.55
C ASN A 956 -24.54 57.44 -23.68
N THR A 957 -25.53 56.56 -23.51
CA THR A 957 -26.78 56.86 -22.79
C THR A 957 -26.89 56.17 -21.43
N GLY A 958 -25.95 55.28 -21.11
CA GLY A 958 -26.10 54.36 -19.99
C GLY A 958 -27.17 53.30 -20.29
N GLY A 959 -27.37 52.36 -19.37
CA GLY A 959 -28.36 51.29 -19.55
C GLY A 959 -28.10 50.08 -18.68
N LYS A 960 -28.82 48.98 -18.95
CA LYS A 960 -28.63 47.69 -18.31
C LYS A 960 -28.37 46.65 -19.38
N ASP A 961 -27.40 45.79 -19.15
CA ASP A 961 -27.16 44.58 -19.94
C ASP A 961 -27.15 43.36 -19.03
N THR A 962 -27.32 42.17 -19.62
CA THR A 962 -27.29 40.90 -18.89
C THR A 962 -26.28 39.98 -19.55
N ILE A 963 -25.33 39.49 -18.74
CA ILE A 963 -24.34 38.49 -19.15
C ILE A 963 -24.76 37.14 -18.55
N ASN A 964 -25.02 36.15 -19.40
CA ASN A 964 -25.27 34.78 -18.99
C ASN A 964 -23.99 33.95 -19.18
N LEU A 965 -23.48 33.37 -18.09
CA LEU A 965 -22.31 32.50 -18.06
C LEU A 965 -22.76 31.08 -17.75
N GLU A 966 -22.65 30.22 -18.74
CA GLU A 966 -22.94 28.80 -18.60
C GLU A 966 -21.61 28.05 -18.60
N VAL A 967 -21.36 27.27 -17.56
CA VAL A 967 -20.18 26.43 -17.46
C VAL A 967 -20.61 24.98 -17.35
N THR A 968 -20.31 24.22 -18.38
CA THR A 968 -20.39 22.76 -18.33
C THR A 968 -19.00 22.26 -17.99
N PHE A 969 -18.81 21.57 -16.86
CA PHE A 969 -17.55 20.95 -16.45
C PHE A 969 -17.76 19.45 -16.30
N GLY A 970 -17.50 18.70 -17.37
CA GLY A 970 -17.86 17.29 -17.48
C GLY A 970 -19.37 17.15 -17.57
N GLU A 971 -19.96 16.31 -16.72
CA GLU A 971 -21.42 16.15 -16.60
C GLU A 971 -22.08 17.24 -15.75
N HIS A 972 -21.29 18.12 -15.13
CA HIS A 972 -21.81 19.15 -14.24
C HIS A 972 -22.08 20.44 -15.01
N TYR A 973 -23.28 21.00 -14.81
CA TYR A 973 -23.68 22.27 -15.41
C TYR A 973 -23.90 23.31 -14.32
N ALA A 974 -23.38 24.50 -14.55
CA ALA A 974 -23.63 25.68 -13.75
C ALA A 974 -24.02 26.83 -14.68
N ASN A 975 -24.99 27.64 -14.25
CA ASN A 975 -25.36 28.87 -14.93
C ASN A 975 -25.30 30.03 -13.93
N LEU A 976 -24.74 31.15 -14.36
CA LEU A 976 -24.67 32.39 -13.62
C LEU A 976 -25.13 33.54 -14.53
N THR A 977 -26.18 34.23 -14.09
CA THR A 977 -26.66 35.44 -14.76
C THR A 977 -26.16 36.66 -14.00
N ILE A 978 -25.52 37.58 -14.72
CA ILE A 978 -24.92 38.80 -14.20
C ILE A 978 -25.61 39.98 -14.86
N GLU A 979 -26.33 40.79 -14.09
CA GLU A 979 -26.86 42.06 -14.60
C GLU A 979 -25.78 43.15 -14.45
N VAL A 980 -25.46 43.82 -15.55
CA VAL A 980 -24.46 44.89 -15.64
C VAL A 980 -25.18 46.20 -15.89
N VAL A 981 -25.20 47.08 -14.89
CA VAL A 981 -25.71 48.44 -15.05
C VAL A 981 -24.56 49.35 -15.49
N ILE A 982 -24.74 49.99 -16.64
CA ILE A 982 -23.80 50.91 -17.28
C ILE A 982 -24.26 52.33 -16.95
N SER A 983 -23.46 53.06 -16.18
CA SER A 983 -23.72 54.47 -15.89
C SER A 983 -22.90 55.38 -16.80
N THR A 984 -23.52 56.43 -17.34
CA THR A 984 -22.85 57.53 -18.09
C THR A 984 -21.91 58.35 -17.24
#